data_AF-A0A8T9AI02-F1
#
_entry.id   AF-A0A8T9AI02-F1
#
_cell.length_a   1.000
_cell.length_b   1.000
_cell.length_c   1.000
_cell.angle_alpha   90.00
_cell.angle_beta   90.00
_cell.angle_gamma   90.00
#
_symmetry.space_group_name_H-M   'P 1'
#
loop_
_entity.id
_entity.type
_entity.pdbx_description
1 polymer ?
#
loop_
_entity_poly.entity_id
_entity_poly.type
_entity_poly.pdbx_seq_one_letter_code
_entity_poly.pdbx_strand_id
1 'polypeptide(L)'
;MTTSNDLDTVSHSWDEHSEHNGLQAQIQVAEATPKAAPAAEPVPVDVGSGTPVKPEAPAQANAPAAAAPHEYVADANHVVKLPANVSIDNIKVDGHNLVLEQADGSVIVIKDGALNVPTFIIGDVEVPRVALIAALEASHVDVAFGADGSISAGPGGSTSSAGGDFSIPPGGIGDGFGLSALLPPTDLAFGQPDHRELFPSLLPNSTPTILDLTPETSGGDTIVYEHGLTSVADTSEINTGTFAISSPDGIGSLTVNGQVISGAALANSASVPINITTPLGNTLTINGYDAATGKVSYSYTLEHSEQHPAGADNNSIFDNMTVTVTDTDGDVSAPGTLSVQIVDDVPVAHNADAGSLTEDGATTTVGGNVTTDYSNTFGADGPAAISPVTWGTVTATLGGNTVNLGDYGTLTQNANGTWNFVLDSSKPATQALADGNTINVSFDYTLTDKDSDADSKTITFEINGANDNATVVVTPSDDANAGGASNVVYEHGLTSVADTNETDAGTFKVIATDGIQSVTIGTETHTLADWLGKTISTGEGTLTITSVTPAGAGTEAAFAYSYTLNAAQPHPAGDGNNTLPDSVAVAVDGVGGSHGDGTISILIVDDVPVAHNADAGSLTEDGATTTVGGNVTTDYSNTFGADGPAAISPVTWGTVTATLGGNTVNLGDYGTLTQNANGTWNFVLDSSKPATQALADGNTINVSFDYTLTDKDSDADSKTITFTINGTNDTPTITGDTSGAVVEAGNADPGTIVAGTTSTDPGALTAGTPTVSGTLTAHDPDAGATATWSGNAAGTYGSFAVNPTTGVWTYT
;
A
#
# COMPACT_ATOMS: atom_id res chain seq x y z
N MET A 1 48.96 34.29 -19.97
CA MET A 1 48.25 35.58 -20.16
C MET A 1 46.89 35.41 -19.49
N THR A 2 46.74 35.78 -18.21
CA THR A 2 46.32 37.12 -17.70
C THR A 2 44.96 37.51 -18.31
N THR A 3 43.85 37.74 -17.59
CA THR A 3 43.59 38.37 -16.28
C THR A 3 42.10 38.13 -15.92
N SER A 4 41.73 37.58 -14.75
CA SER A 4 41.24 38.29 -13.52
C SER A 4 40.73 39.72 -13.69
N ASN A 5 39.50 40.00 -13.27
CA ASN A 5 39.17 41.29 -12.64
C ASN A 5 37.93 41.19 -11.75
N ASP A 6 38.18 41.31 -10.44
CA ASP A 6 37.25 41.65 -9.37
C ASP A 6 36.78 43.12 -9.47
N LEU A 7 35.71 43.44 -8.72
CA LEU A 7 35.40 44.70 -7.98
C LEU A 7 33.88 44.73 -7.79
N ASP A 8 33.28 44.43 -6.63
CA ASP A 8 33.38 44.99 -5.28
C ASP A 8 32.78 46.41 -5.09
N THR A 9 31.90 46.47 -4.08
CA THR A 9 31.55 47.59 -3.19
C THR A 9 30.56 48.73 -3.54
N VAL A 10 29.41 48.69 -2.83
CA VAL A 10 28.96 49.62 -1.75
C VAL A 10 28.25 50.96 -2.08
N SER A 11 26.96 50.99 -1.68
CA SER A 11 26.23 51.99 -0.85
C SER A 11 25.95 53.42 -1.32
N HIS A 12 24.67 53.84 -1.16
CA HIS A 12 24.14 54.90 -0.26
C HIS A 12 22.78 55.37 -0.84
N SER A 13 21.65 55.13 -0.16
CA SER A 13 21.05 55.95 0.92
C SER A 13 20.44 57.27 0.43
N TRP A 14 19.16 57.49 0.79
CA TRP A 14 18.48 58.72 1.30
C TRP A 14 16.96 58.40 1.36
N ASP A 15 16.30 58.25 2.53
CA ASP A 15 15.74 59.27 3.46
C ASP A 15 14.56 60.07 2.83
N GLU A 16 13.35 60.28 3.40
CA GLU A 16 12.89 60.42 4.80
C GLU A 16 11.36 60.13 5.01
N HIS A 17 11.04 59.55 6.19
CA HIS A 17 10.01 59.86 7.21
C HIS A 17 8.51 60.19 6.95
N SER A 18 7.62 59.46 7.66
CA SER A 18 6.92 59.98 8.89
C SER A 18 6.08 58.93 9.66
N GLU A 19 6.42 58.79 10.95
CA GLU A 19 5.58 58.63 12.18
C GLU A 19 4.42 57.62 12.28
N HIS A 20 4.07 56.98 13.42
CA HIS A 20 4.67 56.71 14.75
C HIS A 20 3.66 55.79 15.52
N ASN A 21 4.13 55.12 16.58
CA ASN A 21 3.40 54.36 17.63
C ASN A 21 3.00 52.91 17.29
N GLY A 22 3.39 51.86 18.02
CA GLY A 22 4.17 51.76 19.25
C GLY A 22 4.06 50.33 19.82
N LEU A 23 5.11 49.92 20.54
CA LEU A 23 5.22 48.79 21.48
C LEU A 23 5.63 47.40 20.94
N GLN A 24 6.94 47.18 21.10
CA GLN A 24 7.66 45.98 21.56
C GLN A 24 6.85 44.99 22.40
N ALA A 25 7.17 43.71 22.53
CA ALA A 25 8.09 42.77 21.90
C ALA A 25 7.79 41.42 22.59
N GLN A 26 7.81 40.29 21.87
CA GLN A 26 8.43 39.05 22.34
C GLN A 26 8.35 37.95 21.27
N ILE A 27 9.43 37.19 21.24
CA ILE A 27 9.81 36.15 20.29
C ILE A 27 8.90 34.93 20.46
N GLN A 28 8.40 34.35 19.37
CA GLN A 28 7.85 32.99 19.37
C GLN A 28 8.29 32.21 18.13
N VAL A 29 8.73 30.99 18.42
CA VAL A 29 9.24 29.94 17.54
C VAL A 29 8.11 29.39 16.68
N ALA A 30 8.44 29.03 15.44
CA ALA A 30 7.54 28.47 14.44
C ALA A 30 6.91 27.14 14.90
N GLU A 31 5.59 27.03 14.78
CA GLU A 31 4.80 25.82 15.01
C GLU A 31 4.13 25.40 13.69
N ALA A 32 4.13 24.09 13.45
CA ALA A 32 3.74 23.45 12.20
C ALA A 32 2.22 23.39 11.99
N THR A 33 1.80 23.46 10.74
CA THR A 33 0.42 23.29 10.26
C THR A 33 -0.10 21.86 10.43
N PRO A 34 -1.35 21.65 10.91
CA PRO A 34 -1.94 20.32 11.04
C PRO A 34 -2.60 19.78 9.75
N LYS A 35 -2.41 18.47 9.57
CA LYS A 35 -2.93 17.58 8.52
C LYS A 35 -4.39 17.16 8.80
N ALA A 36 -5.14 16.91 7.72
CA ALA A 36 -6.57 16.56 7.69
C ALA A 36 -6.92 15.23 8.40
N ALA A 37 -8.19 15.14 8.84
CA ALA A 37 -8.79 14.03 9.58
C ALA A 37 -9.24 12.85 8.69
N PRO A 38 -9.20 11.60 9.19
CA PRO A 38 -9.75 10.42 8.51
C PRO A 38 -11.27 10.25 8.73
N ALA A 39 -11.91 9.54 7.79
CA ALA A 39 -13.34 9.24 7.74
C ALA A 39 -13.81 8.29 8.86
N ALA A 40 -15.08 8.44 9.28
CA ALA A 40 -15.70 7.68 10.36
C ALA A 40 -16.34 6.36 9.89
N GLU A 41 -16.24 5.32 10.72
CA GLU A 41 -16.93 4.02 10.57
C GLU A 41 -18.43 4.10 10.94
N PRO A 42 -19.29 3.20 10.42
CA PRO A 42 -20.74 3.21 10.67
C PRO A 42 -21.11 2.59 12.03
N VAL A 43 -22.07 3.22 12.73
CA VAL A 43 -22.58 2.80 14.04
C VAL A 43 -23.85 1.92 13.87
N PRO A 44 -23.99 0.77 14.56
CA PRO A 44 -25.21 -0.04 14.50
C PRO A 44 -26.44 0.66 15.10
N VAL A 45 -27.60 0.48 14.48
CA VAL A 45 -28.91 0.97 14.96
C VAL A 45 -29.77 -0.17 15.51
N ASP A 46 -30.49 0.08 16.61
CA ASP A 46 -31.47 -0.83 17.20
C ASP A 46 -32.82 -0.79 16.42
N VAL A 47 -33.33 -1.96 16.03
CA VAL A 47 -34.43 -2.16 15.06
C VAL A 47 -35.85 -1.94 15.61
N GLY A 48 -36.00 -1.14 16.68
CA GLY A 48 -37.28 -0.94 17.37
C GLY A 48 -37.84 0.48 17.42
N SER A 49 -37.03 1.55 17.40
CA SER A 49 -37.55 2.90 17.70
C SER A 49 -36.84 4.12 17.11
N GLY A 50 -35.72 3.96 16.38
CA GLY A 50 -35.19 5.03 15.50
C GLY A 50 -34.68 6.32 16.16
N THR A 51 -34.35 6.33 17.45
CA THR A 51 -33.67 7.49 18.10
C THR A 51 -32.20 7.21 18.43
N PRO A 52 -31.28 8.19 18.31
CA PRO A 52 -29.85 8.01 18.61
C PRO A 52 -29.58 7.73 20.09
N VAL A 53 -28.74 6.74 20.38
CA VAL A 53 -28.23 6.47 21.74
C VAL A 53 -27.17 7.53 22.08
N LYS A 54 -27.36 8.24 23.20
CA LYS A 54 -26.39 9.18 23.77
C LYS A 54 -25.39 8.41 24.65
N PRO A 55 -24.08 8.43 24.37
CA PRO A 55 -23.10 7.87 25.30
C PRO A 55 -23.01 8.74 26.56
N GLU A 56 -23.13 8.11 27.73
CA GLU A 56 -22.87 8.71 29.04
C GLU A 56 -21.40 9.08 29.21
N ALA A 57 -21.15 10.10 30.05
CA ALA A 57 -19.82 10.59 30.41
C ALA A 57 -18.94 9.48 31.02
N PRO A 58 -17.59 9.52 30.84
CA PRO A 58 -16.71 8.49 31.37
C PRO A 58 -16.81 8.45 32.90
N ALA A 59 -17.20 7.29 33.41
CA ALA A 59 -17.25 7.01 34.84
C ALA A 59 -15.84 7.03 35.43
N GLN A 60 -15.72 7.76 36.53
CA GLN A 60 -14.58 7.75 37.45
C GLN A 60 -14.25 6.29 37.83
N ALA A 61 -12.97 5.92 37.77
CA ALA A 61 -12.48 4.59 38.16
C ALA A 61 -12.76 4.34 39.65
N ASN A 62 -13.92 3.72 39.91
CA ASN A 62 -14.19 3.07 41.18
C ASN A 62 -13.58 1.67 41.12
N ALA A 63 -12.90 1.30 42.22
CA ALA A 63 -12.39 -0.04 42.42
C ALA A 63 -13.47 -1.11 42.13
N PRO A 64 -13.10 -2.28 41.58
CA PRO A 64 -14.07 -3.34 41.28
C PRO A 64 -14.90 -3.68 42.52
N ALA A 65 -16.21 -3.81 42.32
CA ALA A 65 -17.10 -4.33 43.34
C ALA A 65 -16.69 -5.77 43.69
N ALA A 66 -16.58 -6.07 44.99
CA ALA A 66 -16.27 -7.40 45.50
C ALA A 66 -17.21 -8.45 44.89
N ALA A 67 -16.63 -9.49 44.29
CA ALA A 67 -17.36 -10.63 43.76
C ALA A 67 -18.17 -11.30 44.89
N ALA A 68 -19.44 -11.62 44.63
CA ALA A 68 -20.26 -12.35 45.58
C ALA A 68 -19.65 -13.74 45.86
N PRO A 69 -19.62 -14.20 47.13
CA PRO A 69 -19.00 -15.48 47.46
C PRO A 69 -19.76 -16.64 46.83
N HIS A 70 -19.03 -17.58 46.22
CA HIS A 70 -19.62 -18.83 45.74
C HIS A 70 -19.74 -19.79 46.92
N GLU A 71 -20.97 -20.19 47.25
CA GLU A 71 -21.25 -21.12 48.34
C GLU A 71 -21.27 -22.57 47.86
N TYR A 72 -20.54 -23.44 48.56
CA TYR A 72 -20.50 -24.88 48.31
C TYR A 72 -20.93 -25.64 49.57
N VAL A 73 -21.59 -26.78 49.38
CA VAL A 73 -21.98 -27.70 50.45
C VAL A 73 -21.35 -29.06 50.14
N ALA A 74 -20.76 -29.72 51.13
CA ALA A 74 -20.23 -31.06 50.94
C ALA A 74 -21.35 -32.04 50.58
N ASP A 75 -21.06 -32.99 49.70
CA ASP A 75 -22.01 -34.04 49.33
C ASP A 75 -22.21 -35.07 50.45
N ALA A 76 -23.06 -36.08 50.22
CA ALA A 76 -23.35 -37.12 51.21
C ALA A 76 -22.13 -37.96 51.62
N ASN A 77 -21.04 -37.91 50.85
CA ASN A 77 -19.76 -38.58 51.13
C ASN A 77 -18.74 -37.64 51.79
N HIS A 78 -19.14 -36.42 52.16
CA HIS A 78 -18.28 -35.36 52.70
C HIS A 78 -17.18 -34.94 51.71
N VAL A 79 -17.49 -34.86 50.42
CA VAL A 79 -16.59 -34.36 49.37
C VAL A 79 -17.10 -33.04 48.80
N VAL A 80 -16.19 -32.11 48.52
CA VAL A 80 -16.46 -30.85 47.81
C VAL A 80 -15.62 -30.80 46.54
N LYS A 81 -16.27 -30.52 45.41
CA LYS A 81 -15.61 -30.31 44.11
C LYS A 81 -15.50 -28.83 43.79
N LEU A 82 -14.29 -28.35 43.65
CA LEU A 82 -13.92 -26.97 43.36
C LEU A 82 -13.35 -26.87 41.93
N PRO A 83 -13.53 -25.74 41.23
CA PRO A 83 -12.90 -25.51 39.92
C PRO A 83 -11.38 -25.65 39.94
N ALA A 84 -10.77 -25.98 38.80
CA ALA A 84 -9.33 -26.28 38.69
C ALA A 84 -8.39 -25.10 39.05
N ASN A 85 -8.92 -23.88 39.11
CA ASN A 85 -8.17 -22.66 39.39
C ASN A 85 -8.30 -22.18 40.86
N VAL A 86 -8.83 -23.01 41.77
CA VAL A 86 -8.97 -22.65 43.19
C VAL A 86 -7.71 -23.02 43.97
N SER A 87 -7.18 -22.04 44.73
CA SER A 87 -6.13 -22.26 45.73
C SER A 87 -6.72 -22.52 47.12
N ILE A 88 -6.01 -23.35 47.89
CA ILE A 88 -6.28 -23.69 49.29
C ILE A 88 -5.26 -23.08 50.26
N ASP A 89 -4.43 -22.14 49.79
CA ASP A 89 -3.29 -21.64 50.57
C ASP A 89 -3.70 -20.64 51.67
N ASN A 90 -4.89 -20.06 51.57
CA ASN A 90 -5.40 -19.05 52.50
C ASN A 90 -6.82 -19.41 52.96
N ILE A 91 -6.90 -20.35 53.91
CA ILE A 91 -8.16 -20.85 54.47
C ILE A 91 -8.45 -20.15 55.80
N LYS A 92 -9.68 -19.69 55.97
CA LYS A 92 -10.19 -19.08 57.20
C LYS A 92 -11.41 -19.85 57.71
N VAL A 93 -11.65 -19.79 59.02
CA VAL A 93 -12.87 -20.31 59.64
C VAL A 93 -13.79 -19.14 59.96
N ASP A 94 -15.01 -19.16 59.41
CA ASP A 94 -16.07 -18.20 59.75
C ASP A 94 -17.29 -18.96 60.30
N GLY A 95 -17.44 -18.94 61.63
CA GLY A 95 -18.44 -19.73 62.32
C GLY A 95 -18.25 -21.23 62.10
N HIS A 96 -19.22 -21.88 61.46
CA HIS A 96 -19.14 -23.29 61.08
C HIS A 96 -18.59 -23.52 59.66
N ASN A 97 -18.29 -22.45 58.90
CA ASN A 97 -17.90 -22.55 57.50
C ASN A 97 -16.39 -22.47 57.33
N LEU A 98 -15.87 -23.11 56.28
CA LEU A 98 -14.53 -22.82 55.76
C LEU A 98 -14.63 -21.77 54.67
N VAL A 99 -13.71 -20.83 54.67
CA VAL A 99 -13.68 -19.70 53.75
C VAL A 99 -12.32 -19.70 53.05
N LEU A 100 -12.30 -19.91 51.75
CA LEU A 100 -11.08 -19.89 50.94
C LEU A 100 -10.99 -18.54 50.25
N GLU A 101 -9.95 -17.78 50.53
CA GLU A 101 -9.71 -16.47 49.92
C GLU A 101 -8.65 -16.61 48.81
N GLN A 102 -9.05 -16.26 47.59
CA GLN A 102 -8.24 -16.40 46.39
C GLN A 102 -7.35 -15.17 46.17
N ALA A 103 -6.27 -15.31 45.38
CA ALA A 103 -5.33 -14.22 45.11
C ALA A 103 -5.95 -13.02 44.37
N ASP A 104 -7.07 -13.24 43.65
CA ASP A 104 -7.85 -12.19 42.98
C ASP A 104 -8.87 -11.47 43.89
N GLY A 105 -8.88 -11.81 45.19
CA GLY A 105 -9.80 -11.26 46.19
C GLY A 105 -11.20 -11.91 46.20
N SER A 106 -11.43 -12.93 45.37
CA SER A 106 -12.68 -13.70 45.42
C SER A 106 -12.70 -14.66 46.62
N VAL A 107 -13.89 -14.91 47.15
CA VAL A 107 -14.09 -15.72 48.37
C VAL A 107 -15.00 -16.89 48.07
N ILE A 108 -14.58 -18.10 48.46
CA ILE A 108 -15.36 -19.33 48.34
C ILE A 108 -15.73 -19.78 49.75
N VAL A 109 -17.02 -20.05 49.98
CA VAL A 109 -17.53 -20.44 51.30
C VAL A 109 -18.03 -21.88 51.26
N ILE A 110 -17.40 -22.76 52.03
CA ILE A 110 -17.84 -24.13 52.25
C ILE A 110 -18.71 -24.18 53.49
N LYS A 111 -20.01 -24.39 53.31
CA LYS A 111 -20.98 -24.43 54.41
C LYS A 111 -20.73 -25.61 55.32
N ASP A 112 -20.73 -25.35 56.63
CA ASP A 112 -20.52 -26.33 57.71
C ASP A 112 -19.19 -27.11 57.65
N GLY A 113 -18.27 -26.70 56.76
CA GLY A 113 -17.00 -27.40 56.53
C GLY A 113 -15.99 -27.28 57.67
N ALA A 114 -16.17 -26.36 58.63
CA ALA A 114 -15.26 -26.25 59.76
C ALA A 114 -15.58 -27.26 60.88
N LEU A 115 -16.84 -27.72 60.95
CA LEU A 115 -17.24 -28.74 61.93
C LEU A 115 -16.76 -30.14 61.53
N ASN A 116 -16.79 -30.43 60.23
CA ASN A 116 -16.24 -31.64 59.61
C ASN A 116 -15.58 -31.25 58.29
N VAL A 117 -14.25 -31.11 58.29
CA VAL A 117 -13.46 -30.74 57.11
C VAL A 117 -13.64 -31.80 56.02
N PRO A 118 -14.24 -31.45 54.87
CA PRO A 118 -14.51 -32.40 53.80
C PRO A 118 -13.26 -32.65 52.96
N THR A 119 -13.27 -33.71 52.15
CA THR A 119 -12.26 -33.93 51.12
C THR A 119 -12.45 -32.91 49.98
N PHE A 120 -11.36 -32.28 49.53
CA PHE A 120 -11.39 -31.36 48.39
C PHE A 120 -10.91 -32.05 47.11
N ILE A 121 -11.66 -31.86 46.03
CA ILE A 121 -11.24 -32.18 44.67
C ILE A 121 -11.17 -30.86 43.90
N ILE A 122 -10.00 -30.50 43.39
CA ILE A 122 -9.76 -29.28 42.63
C ILE A 122 -9.61 -29.67 41.16
N GLY A 123 -10.56 -29.26 40.32
CA GLY A 123 -10.70 -29.82 38.98
C GLY A 123 -11.06 -31.31 39.06
N ASP A 124 -10.11 -32.17 38.66
CA ASP A 124 -10.23 -33.64 38.69
C ASP A 124 -9.25 -34.30 39.69
N VAL A 125 -8.51 -33.51 40.47
CA VAL A 125 -7.47 -34.01 41.38
C VAL A 125 -7.92 -33.91 42.84
N GLU A 126 -7.87 -35.02 43.58
CA GLU A 126 -8.09 -35.03 45.02
C GLU A 126 -6.89 -34.43 45.77
N VAL A 127 -7.15 -33.48 46.67
CA VAL A 127 -6.13 -32.92 47.55
C VAL A 127 -5.80 -33.95 48.64
N PRO A 128 -4.55 -34.43 48.74
CA PRO A 128 -4.17 -35.37 49.78
C PRO A 128 -4.44 -34.80 51.18
N ARG A 129 -4.96 -35.64 52.07
CA ARG A 129 -5.37 -35.22 53.43
C ARG A 129 -4.24 -34.57 54.23
N VAL A 130 -3.00 -35.02 54.03
CA VAL A 130 -1.81 -34.43 54.68
C VAL A 130 -1.53 -33.01 54.17
N ALA A 131 -1.71 -32.76 52.88
CA ALA A 131 -1.54 -31.44 52.28
C ALA A 131 -2.64 -30.46 52.74
N LEU A 132 -3.88 -30.95 52.89
CA LEU A 132 -4.98 -30.15 53.42
C LEU A 132 -4.77 -29.73 54.88
N ILE A 133 -4.26 -30.64 55.72
CA ILE A 133 -3.91 -30.32 57.12
C ILE A 133 -2.77 -29.30 57.16
N ALA A 134 -1.73 -29.49 56.34
CA ALA A 134 -0.62 -28.54 56.24
C ALA A 134 -1.09 -27.15 55.80
N ALA A 135 -2.03 -27.06 54.85
CA ALA A 135 -2.61 -25.79 54.40
C ALA A 135 -3.44 -25.09 55.50
N LEU A 136 -4.20 -25.85 56.29
CA LEU A 136 -4.95 -25.32 57.45
C LEU A 136 -3.99 -24.79 58.53
N GLU A 137 -2.95 -25.55 58.87
CA GLU A 137 -1.94 -25.13 59.85
C GLU A 137 -1.15 -23.90 59.37
N ALA A 138 -0.76 -23.86 58.09
CA ALA A 138 -0.10 -22.71 57.47
C ALA A 138 -0.98 -21.45 57.47
N SER A 139 -2.30 -21.62 57.40
CA SER A 139 -3.28 -20.52 57.49
C SER A 139 -3.62 -20.12 58.93
N HIS A 140 -2.89 -20.63 59.94
CA HIS A 140 -3.14 -20.42 61.37
C HIS A 140 -4.55 -20.87 61.82
N VAL A 141 -5.07 -21.95 61.24
CA VAL A 141 -6.33 -22.58 61.65
C VAL A 141 -6.02 -23.74 62.59
N ASP A 142 -6.65 -23.76 63.77
CA ASP A 142 -6.45 -24.84 64.75
C ASP A 142 -7.18 -26.10 64.27
N VAL A 143 -6.49 -27.24 64.19
CA VAL A 143 -7.05 -28.51 63.72
C VAL A 143 -7.23 -29.47 64.90
N ALA A 144 -8.45 -30.03 65.04
CA ALA A 144 -8.79 -31.02 66.06
C ALA A 144 -9.27 -32.32 65.42
N PHE A 145 -8.82 -33.45 65.96
CA PHE A 145 -9.22 -34.78 65.49
C PHE A 145 -10.27 -35.39 66.41
N GLY A 146 -11.40 -35.79 65.85
CA GLY A 146 -12.43 -36.56 66.54
C GLY A 146 -11.97 -38.00 66.78
N ALA A 147 -12.55 -38.66 67.80
CA ALA A 147 -12.29 -40.08 68.09
C ALA A 147 -12.75 -41.03 66.96
N ASP A 148 -13.56 -40.53 66.03
CA ASP A 148 -14.05 -41.20 64.82
C ASP A 148 -13.21 -40.89 63.57
N GLY A 149 -12.12 -40.12 63.70
CA GLY A 149 -11.25 -39.73 62.59
C GLY A 149 -11.78 -38.54 61.77
N SER A 150 -12.84 -37.85 62.21
CA SER A 150 -13.24 -36.56 61.66
C SER A 150 -12.21 -35.46 61.99
N ILE A 151 -12.16 -34.42 61.17
CA ILE A 151 -11.33 -33.23 61.40
C ILE A 151 -12.25 -32.05 61.60
N SER A 152 -12.06 -31.28 62.67
CA SER A 152 -12.67 -29.97 62.85
C SER A 152 -11.61 -28.88 62.81
N ALA A 153 -11.96 -27.74 62.23
CA ALA A 153 -11.12 -26.57 62.07
C ALA A 153 -11.69 -25.41 62.91
N GLY A 154 -10.85 -24.73 63.70
CA GLY A 154 -11.23 -23.61 64.55
C GLY A 154 -10.45 -22.33 64.22
N PRO A 155 -11.03 -21.14 64.48
CA PRO A 155 -10.31 -19.87 64.29
C PRO A 155 -9.11 -19.81 65.26
N GLY A 156 -7.91 -19.68 64.71
CA GLY A 156 -6.65 -19.76 65.46
C GLY A 156 -6.60 -18.84 66.67
N GLY A 157 -6.20 -19.39 67.82
CA GLY A 157 -5.96 -18.63 69.05
C GLY A 157 -6.71 -19.13 70.28
N SER A 158 -7.29 -20.33 70.25
CA SER A 158 -7.91 -20.93 71.45
C SER A 158 -6.94 -21.92 72.12
N THR A 159 -6.69 -21.72 73.41
CA THR A 159 -5.89 -22.67 74.21
C THR A 159 -6.56 -24.04 74.20
N SER A 160 -5.86 -25.07 73.73
CA SER A 160 -6.32 -26.46 73.69
C SER A 160 -6.88 -26.89 75.06
N SER A 161 -8.20 -27.06 75.13
CA SER A 161 -8.88 -27.64 76.28
C SER A 161 -9.26 -29.08 75.95
N ALA A 162 -8.39 -30.02 76.29
CA ALA A 162 -8.72 -31.44 76.32
C ALA A 162 -9.76 -31.68 77.41
N GLY A 163 -11.01 -31.92 77.02
CA GLY A 163 -12.11 -32.27 77.91
C GLY A 163 -11.90 -33.65 78.54
N GLY A 164 -11.17 -33.70 79.64
CA GLY A 164 -11.17 -34.81 80.61
C GLY A 164 -12.09 -34.46 81.79
N ASP A 165 -13.11 -35.30 82.02
CA ASP A 165 -14.03 -35.21 83.15
C ASP A 165 -13.32 -35.56 84.48
N PHE A 166 -13.13 -34.57 85.35
CA PHE A 166 -12.56 -34.71 86.71
C PHE A 166 -13.60 -34.46 87.81
N SER A 167 -14.78 -35.09 87.68
CA SER A 167 -15.87 -34.93 88.64
C SER A 167 -15.70 -35.66 89.99
N ILE A 168 -14.51 -36.12 90.38
CA ILE A 168 -14.29 -36.74 91.72
C ILE A 168 -13.01 -36.18 92.40
N PRO A 169 -13.11 -35.53 93.59
CA PRO A 169 -11.96 -34.91 94.26
C PRO A 169 -11.05 -35.93 94.97
N PRO A 170 -9.77 -35.61 95.21
CA PRO A 170 -8.83 -36.50 95.89
C PRO A 170 -9.00 -36.46 97.42
N GLY A 171 -9.49 -37.56 97.99
CA GLY A 171 -9.46 -37.82 99.44
C GLY A 171 -8.28 -38.71 99.81
N GLY A 172 -7.57 -38.38 100.89
CA GLY A 172 -6.31 -39.02 101.29
C GLY A 172 -6.37 -40.06 102.41
N ILE A 173 -5.18 -40.65 102.65
CA ILE A 173 -4.63 -41.32 103.85
C ILE A 173 -5.09 -42.75 104.21
N GLY A 174 -4.10 -43.57 104.60
CA GLY A 174 -4.20 -44.67 105.59
C GLY A 174 -4.13 -46.05 104.97
N ASP A 175 -3.08 -46.84 105.22
CA ASP A 175 -3.06 -47.99 106.17
C ASP A 175 -4.08 -49.09 105.82
N GLY A 176 -3.90 -50.38 106.04
CA GLY A 176 -2.90 -51.22 106.65
C GLY A 176 -3.42 -52.67 106.50
N PHE A 177 -2.51 -53.65 106.55
CA PHE A 177 -2.74 -55.05 106.91
C PHE A 177 -3.99 -55.82 106.39
N GLY A 178 -3.73 -56.92 105.68
CA GLY A 178 -4.16 -58.22 106.21
C GLY A 178 -4.93 -59.20 105.31
N LEU A 179 -4.23 -60.29 104.99
CA LEU A 179 -4.68 -61.69 105.05
C LEU A 179 -5.67 -62.22 103.98
N SER A 180 -5.17 -63.07 103.09
CA SER A 180 -5.39 -64.55 103.06
C SER A 180 -4.94 -65.12 101.71
N ALA A 181 -3.81 -65.85 101.68
CA ALA A 181 -3.72 -67.32 101.50
C ALA A 181 -4.40 -67.81 100.20
N LEU A 182 -3.70 -68.41 99.23
CA LEU A 182 -3.08 -69.74 99.35
C LEU A 182 -1.91 -69.95 98.34
N LEU A 183 -0.72 -70.23 98.87
CA LEU A 183 0.32 -71.13 98.29
C LEU A 183 0.14 -72.52 98.97
N PRO A 184 0.66 -73.70 98.49
CA PRO A 184 2.11 -74.02 98.30
C PRO A 184 2.37 -75.16 97.25
N PRO A 185 3.54 -75.86 97.14
CA PRO A 185 4.81 -75.85 97.92
C PRO A 185 6.11 -75.61 97.09
N THR A 186 7.04 -74.76 97.56
CA THR A 186 8.26 -75.04 98.37
C THR A 186 9.22 -76.11 97.84
N ASP A 187 10.48 -75.70 97.60
CA ASP A 187 11.57 -76.21 98.45
C ASP A 187 12.74 -75.21 98.62
N LEU A 188 13.34 -75.30 99.81
CA LEU A 188 14.22 -74.36 100.51
C LEU A 188 15.73 -74.53 100.18
N ALA A 189 16.53 -73.46 100.34
CA ALA A 189 17.63 -73.36 101.34
C ALA A 189 18.48 -72.08 101.18
N PHE A 190 18.90 -71.50 102.32
CA PHE A 190 19.71 -70.28 102.45
C PHE A 190 21.20 -70.57 102.79
N GLY A 191 22.08 -69.61 102.46
CA GLY A 191 23.38 -69.30 103.11
C GLY A 191 24.62 -69.82 102.36
N GLN A 192 25.73 -69.09 102.14
CA GLN A 192 26.31 -67.87 102.72
C GLN A 192 27.48 -67.35 101.79
N PRO A 193 28.29 -66.31 102.14
CA PRO A 193 28.68 -65.20 101.25
C PRO A 193 30.02 -65.32 100.49
N ASP A 194 30.13 -64.43 99.50
CA ASP A 194 31.27 -63.88 98.74
C ASP A 194 32.67 -64.51 98.89
N HIS A 195 33.19 -64.98 97.74
CA HIS A 195 34.60 -64.93 97.42
C HIS A 195 34.80 -64.17 96.11
N ARG A 196 35.59 -63.10 96.23
CA ARG A 196 36.03 -62.20 95.18
C ARG A 196 37.21 -62.86 94.47
N GLU A 197 37.07 -63.19 93.20
CA GLU A 197 38.21 -63.44 92.31
C GLU A 197 38.07 -62.64 91.01
N LEU A 198 39.23 -62.19 90.56
CA LEU A 198 39.49 -61.18 89.55
C LEU A 198 39.44 -61.79 88.15
N PHE A 199 38.52 -61.31 87.32
CA PHE A 199 38.74 -61.25 85.87
C PHE A 199 38.28 -59.86 85.41
N PRO A 200 39.10 -59.08 84.68
CA PRO A 200 38.51 -58.11 83.78
C PRO A 200 37.67 -58.95 82.81
N SER A 201 36.36 -58.73 82.77
CA SER A 201 35.52 -59.30 81.74
C SER A 201 36.10 -58.85 80.41
N LEU A 202 36.82 -59.75 79.72
CA LEU A 202 36.82 -59.74 78.27
C LEU A 202 35.34 -59.83 77.91
N LEU A 203 34.79 -58.76 77.33
CA LEU A 203 33.53 -58.86 76.64
C LEU A 203 33.65 -60.06 75.67
N PRO A 204 32.59 -60.86 75.48
CA PRO A 204 32.67 -62.01 74.59
C PRO A 204 32.97 -61.53 73.17
N ASN A 205 34.20 -61.78 72.69
CA ASN A 205 34.69 -61.52 71.32
C ASN A 205 33.60 -61.81 70.28
N SER A 206 33.02 -60.75 69.74
CA SER A 206 31.82 -60.75 68.91
C SER A 206 32.07 -59.93 67.66
N THR A 207 32.06 -60.63 66.52
CA THR A 207 32.29 -60.00 65.23
C THR A 207 31.25 -58.89 64.98
N PRO A 208 31.68 -57.68 64.59
CA PRO A 208 30.77 -56.57 64.35
C PRO A 208 29.87 -56.84 63.13
N THR A 209 28.69 -56.24 63.12
CA THR A 209 27.74 -56.34 61.99
C THR A 209 27.32 -54.96 61.49
N ILE A 210 27.00 -54.89 60.19
CA ILE A 210 26.40 -53.74 59.54
C ILE A 210 24.94 -54.08 59.22
N LEU A 211 24.05 -53.15 59.49
CA LEU A 211 22.61 -53.25 59.30
C LEU A 211 22.11 -52.06 58.49
N ASP A 212 20.94 -52.21 57.87
CA ASP A 212 20.24 -51.15 57.15
C ASP A 212 21.01 -50.58 55.95
N LEU A 213 21.81 -51.42 55.28
CA LEU A 213 22.32 -51.15 53.93
C LEU A 213 21.51 -51.90 52.88
N THR A 214 21.17 -51.21 51.80
CA THR A 214 20.34 -51.67 50.69
C THR A 214 21.19 -51.71 49.42
N PRO A 215 21.61 -52.89 48.95
CA PRO A 215 22.44 -52.99 47.74
C PRO A 215 21.66 -52.58 46.48
N GLU A 216 22.38 -52.31 45.38
CA GLU A 216 21.80 -51.92 44.08
C GLU A 216 20.66 -52.84 43.62
N THR A 217 20.78 -54.15 43.85
CA THR A 217 19.79 -55.16 43.46
C THR A 217 18.45 -55.03 44.19
N SER A 218 18.38 -54.19 45.22
CA SER A 218 17.21 -53.89 46.03
C SER A 218 16.79 -52.41 45.97
N GLY A 219 17.38 -51.62 45.07
CA GLY A 219 17.01 -50.22 44.83
C GLY A 219 17.93 -49.16 45.46
N GLY A 220 19.03 -49.57 46.11
CA GLY A 220 19.99 -48.64 46.72
C GLY A 220 19.52 -48.03 48.05
N ASP A 221 20.44 -47.32 48.71
CA ASP A 221 20.23 -46.67 50.01
C ASP A 221 19.66 -45.26 49.90
N THR A 222 20.00 -44.54 48.84
CA THR A 222 19.53 -43.17 48.58
C THR A 222 19.57 -42.85 47.08
N ILE A 223 18.84 -41.81 46.68
CA ILE A 223 18.72 -41.36 45.29
C ILE A 223 19.17 -39.90 45.19
N VAL A 224 19.93 -39.57 44.15
CA VAL A 224 20.26 -38.19 43.75
C VAL A 224 19.97 -38.02 42.27
N TYR A 225 19.80 -36.78 41.82
CA TYR A 225 19.45 -36.48 40.44
C TYR A 225 20.41 -35.47 39.82
N GLU A 226 20.80 -35.71 38.56
CA GLU A 226 21.77 -34.88 37.84
C GLU A 226 21.26 -33.47 37.53
N HIS A 227 19.95 -33.29 37.31
CA HIS A 227 19.38 -31.97 37.05
C HIS A 227 19.66 -30.95 38.16
N GLY A 228 19.90 -31.40 39.39
CA GLY A 228 20.35 -30.56 40.51
C GLY A 228 21.68 -29.83 40.25
N LEU A 229 22.55 -30.40 39.41
CA LEU A 229 23.83 -29.80 39.03
C LEU A 229 23.68 -28.56 38.14
N THR A 230 22.52 -28.37 37.50
CA THR A 230 22.29 -27.25 36.56
C THR A 230 21.71 -26.00 37.23
N SER A 231 21.14 -26.11 38.43
CA SER A 231 20.39 -25.05 39.09
C SER A 231 20.69 -24.96 40.58
N VAL A 232 21.20 -23.81 41.03
CA VAL A 232 21.50 -23.55 42.46
C VAL A 232 20.27 -23.55 43.39
N ALA A 233 19.06 -23.51 42.83
CA ALA A 233 17.82 -23.55 43.59
C ALA A 233 17.31 -24.99 43.78
N ASP A 234 17.73 -25.90 42.89
CA ASP A 234 17.53 -27.32 43.07
C ASP A 234 18.69 -27.85 43.93
N THR A 235 18.38 -28.81 44.80
CA THR A 235 19.39 -29.45 45.67
C THR A 235 19.30 -30.98 45.57
N SER A 236 18.68 -31.50 44.50
CA SER A 236 18.48 -32.93 44.26
C SER A 236 19.79 -33.71 44.05
N GLU A 237 20.89 -33.01 43.81
CA GLU A 237 22.26 -33.52 43.76
C GLU A 237 22.80 -33.89 45.16
N ILE A 238 22.08 -33.52 46.22
CA ILE A 238 22.40 -33.85 47.62
C ILE A 238 21.28 -34.68 48.24
N ASN A 239 21.63 -35.80 48.87
CA ASN A 239 20.69 -36.53 49.69
C ASN A 239 21.36 -37.12 50.95
N THR A 240 20.57 -37.43 51.98
CA THR A 240 21.07 -37.93 53.27
C THR A 240 20.54 -39.32 53.55
N GLY A 241 21.34 -40.15 54.21
CA GLY A 241 20.95 -41.50 54.59
C GLY A 241 21.62 -41.94 55.86
N THR A 242 21.24 -43.14 56.32
CA THR A 242 21.75 -43.67 57.59
C THR A 242 21.83 -45.18 57.53
N PHE A 243 22.87 -45.76 58.12
CA PHE A 243 23.00 -47.20 58.34
C PHE A 243 23.42 -47.46 59.78
N ALA A 244 23.30 -48.70 60.26
CA ALA A 244 23.62 -49.04 61.64
C ALA A 244 24.81 -50.00 61.75
N ILE A 245 25.62 -49.78 62.78
CA ILE A 245 26.75 -50.62 63.15
C ILE A 245 26.47 -51.19 64.54
N SER A 246 26.53 -52.51 64.67
CA SER A 246 26.47 -53.20 65.96
C SER A 246 27.81 -53.86 66.27
N SER A 247 28.49 -53.37 67.31
CA SER A 247 29.76 -53.91 67.81
C SER A 247 29.75 -53.95 69.34
N PRO A 248 29.43 -55.11 69.95
CA PRO A 248 29.36 -55.25 71.42
C PRO A 248 30.71 -55.02 72.13
N ASP A 249 31.83 -55.26 71.43
CA ASP A 249 33.20 -55.06 71.93
C ASP A 249 33.75 -53.65 71.65
N GLY A 250 32.93 -52.77 71.08
CA GLY A 250 33.27 -51.39 70.73
C GLY A 250 33.96 -51.26 69.36
N ILE A 251 33.79 -50.10 68.72
CA ILE A 251 34.29 -49.86 67.36
C ILE A 251 35.76 -49.41 67.38
N GLY A 252 36.62 -50.16 66.67
CA GLY A 252 38.02 -49.79 66.41
C GLY A 252 38.15 -48.87 65.19
N SER A 253 37.55 -49.24 64.07
CA SER A 253 37.48 -48.43 62.85
C SER A 253 36.31 -48.81 61.93
N LEU A 254 35.80 -47.83 61.20
CA LEU A 254 34.91 -48.02 60.05
C LEU A 254 35.72 -47.83 58.78
N THR A 255 35.62 -48.73 57.81
CA THR A 255 36.21 -48.55 56.48
C THR A 255 35.09 -48.38 55.47
N VAL A 256 35.13 -47.28 54.72
CA VAL A 256 34.18 -47.00 53.62
C VAL A 256 34.99 -46.74 52.36
N ASN A 257 34.70 -47.47 51.28
CA ASN A 257 35.43 -47.37 50.01
C ASN A 257 36.96 -47.45 50.18
N GLY A 258 37.45 -48.29 51.10
CA GLY A 258 38.87 -48.44 51.41
C GLY A 258 39.48 -47.32 52.27
N GLN A 259 38.76 -46.25 52.57
CA GLN A 259 39.18 -45.22 53.52
C GLN A 259 38.90 -45.65 54.96
N VAL A 260 39.96 -45.74 55.77
CA VAL A 260 39.87 -46.17 57.18
C VAL A 260 39.59 -44.96 58.07
N ILE A 261 38.48 -45.03 58.81
CA ILE A 261 38.01 -44.05 59.78
C ILE A 261 38.20 -44.63 61.18
N SER A 262 39.07 -44.03 61.99
CA SER A 262 39.24 -44.49 63.37
C SER A 262 37.95 -44.31 64.20
N GLY A 263 37.71 -45.17 65.19
CA GLY A 263 36.54 -45.06 66.07
C GLY A 263 36.43 -43.70 66.76
N ALA A 264 37.57 -43.05 67.07
CA ALA A 264 37.60 -41.69 67.61
C ALA A 264 37.18 -40.62 66.57
N ALA A 265 37.57 -40.77 65.30
CA ALA A 265 37.10 -39.88 64.24
C ALA A 265 35.61 -40.08 63.98
N LEU A 266 35.15 -41.33 63.92
CA LEU A 266 33.73 -41.66 63.75
C LEU A 266 32.87 -41.07 64.87
N ALA A 267 33.29 -41.20 66.13
CA ALA A 267 32.59 -40.61 67.27
C ALA A 267 32.52 -39.07 67.24
N ASN A 268 33.47 -38.41 66.57
CA ASN A 268 33.50 -36.95 66.42
C ASN A 268 32.87 -36.46 65.10
N SER A 269 32.36 -37.36 64.26
CA SER A 269 31.86 -37.05 62.90
C SER A 269 30.72 -36.00 62.89
N ALA A 270 29.96 -35.87 63.97
CA ALA A 270 28.93 -34.85 64.13
C ALA A 270 29.48 -33.41 64.24
N SER A 271 30.71 -33.24 64.73
CA SER A 271 31.38 -31.94 64.87
C SER A 271 32.48 -31.72 63.84
N VAL A 272 33.07 -32.80 63.33
CA VAL A 272 34.08 -32.80 62.27
C VAL A 272 33.66 -33.84 61.23
N PRO A 273 32.83 -33.45 60.24
CA PRO A 273 32.39 -34.35 59.18
C PRO A 273 33.57 -34.94 58.42
N ILE A 274 33.41 -36.17 57.95
CA ILE A 274 34.46 -36.94 57.28
C ILE A 274 34.06 -37.17 55.83
N ASN A 275 34.80 -36.55 54.92
CA ASN A 275 34.57 -36.69 53.49
C ASN A 275 35.32 -37.91 52.95
N ILE A 276 34.63 -38.67 52.12
CA ILE A 276 35.10 -39.86 51.44
C ILE A 276 34.81 -39.66 49.97
N THR A 277 35.83 -39.81 49.13
CA THR A 277 35.65 -39.83 47.68
C THR A 277 35.07 -41.17 47.26
N THR A 278 33.96 -41.14 46.53
CA THR A 278 33.27 -42.34 46.07
C THR A 278 33.97 -42.94 44.83
N PRO A 279 33.65 -44.18 44.42
CA PRO A 279 34.18 -44.78 43.19
C PRO A 279 33.99 -43.93 41.93
N LEU A 280 32.87 -43.21 41.81
CA LEU A 280 32.62 -42.31 40.68
C LEU A 280 33.26 -40.93 40.83
N GLY A 281 33.82 -40.59 42.00
CA GLY A 281 34.52 -39.32 42.24
C GLY A 281 33.70 -38.28 43.02
N ASN A 282 32.49 -38.64 43.41
CA ASN A 282 31.58 -37.82 44.23
C ASN A 282 31.97 -37.82 45.71
N THR A 283 31.24 -37.06 46.54
CA THR A 283 31.54 -36.90 47.96
C THR A 283 30.51 -37.59 48.85
N LEU A 284 30.92 -38.61 49.60
CA LEU A 284 30.16 -39.13 50.74
C LEU A 284 30.72 -38.53 52.03
N THR A 285 29.88 -37.82 52.78
CA THR A 285 30.25 -37.19 54.05
C THR A 285 29.60 -37.92 55.21
N ILE A 286 30.40 -38.55 56.07
CA ILE A 286 29.90 -39.06 57.37
C ILE A 286 29.80 -37.88 58.33
N ASN A 287 28.58 -37.56 58.75
CA ASN A 287 28.27 -36.35 59.51
C ASN A 287 27.61 -36.63 60.88
N GLY A 288 27.63 -37.89 61.32
CA GLY A 288 27.18 -38.24 62.66
C GLY A 288 27.33 -39.71 62.98
N TYR A 289 27.60 -40.01 64.25
CA TYR A 289 27.56 -41.35 64.81
C TYR A 289 26.94 -41.31 66.21
N ASP A 290 25.88 -42.08 66.42
CA ASP A 290 25.26 -42.26 67.72
C ASP A 290 25.70 -43.60 68.33
N ALA A 291 26.56 -43.53 69.35
CA ALA A 291 27.08 -44.71 70.03
C ALA A 291 26.03 -45.52 70.81
N ALA A 292 24.88 -44.92 71.16
CA ALA A 292 23.82 -45.62 71.88
C ALA A 292 22.98 -46.51 70.96
N THR A 293 22.79 -46.10 69.71
CA THR A 293 21.97 -46.80 68.71
C THR A 293 22.81 -47.50 67.63
N GLY A 294 24.10 -47.17 67.53
CA GLY A 294 24.98 -47.65 66.46
C GLY A 294 24.78 -46.93 65.12
N LYS A 295 23.92 -45.92 65.07
CA LYS A 295 23.50 -45.25 63.83
C LYS A 295 24.58 -44.32 63.29
N VAL A 296 24.99 -44.54 62.05
CA VAL A 296 25.85 -43.64 61.27
C VAL A 296 24.96 -42.82 60.35
N SER A 297 25.13 -41.51 60.37
CA SER A 297 24.46 -40.58 59.46
C SER A 297 25.45 -40.09 58.40
N TYR A 298 24.97 -39.95 57.17
CA TYR A 298 25.76 -39.47 56.06
C TYR A 298 24.96 -38.54 55.14
N SER A 299 25.67 -37.71 54.38
CA SER A 299 25.16 -37.03 53.20
C SER A 299 25.99 -37.42 51.98
N TYR A 300 25.35 -37.61 50.86
CA TYR A 300 25.99 -37.78 49.56
C TYR A 300 25.79 -36.50 48.75
N THR A 301 26.83 -36.05 48.07
CA THR A 301 26.80 -34.93 47.13
C THR A 301 27.34 -35.41 45.80
N LEU A 302 26.50 -35.37 44.77
CA LEU A 302 26.87 -35.52 43.37
C LEU A 302 27.60 -34.23 42.95
N GLU A 303 28.84 -34.36 42.48
CA GLU A 303 29.73 -33.21 42.22
C GLU A 303 29.83 -32.88 40.73
N HIS A 304 29.55 -33.86 39.88
CA HIS A 304 29.57 -33.73 38.42
C HIS A 304 28.56 -34.71 37.82
N SER A 305 28.20 -34.47 36.55
CA SER A 305 27.36 -35.40 35.80
C SER A 305 28.11 -36.72 35.59
N GLU A 306 27.37 -37.82 35.48
CA GLU A 306 27.89 -39.15 35.19
C GLU A 306 27.50 -39.58 33.78
N GLN A 307 28.18 -40.61 33.26
CA GLN A 307 27.82 -41.16 31.95
C GLN A 307 26.77 -42.25 32.12
N HIS A 308 25.61 -42.05 31.52
CA HIS A 308 24.53 -43.02 31.51
C HIS A 308 24.48 -43.88 30.23
N PRO A 309 23.73 -45.00 30.24
CA PRO A 309 23.48 -45.80 29.05
C PRO A 309 22.63 -45.05 28.01
N ALA A 310 23.16 -44.90 26.80
CA ALA A 310 22.50 -44.16 25.72
C ALA A 310 21.04 -44.56 25.42
N GLY A 311 20.20 -43.56 25.18
CA GLY A 311 18.89 -43.68 24.55
C GLY A 311 17.81 -44.24 25.47
N ALA A 312 17.87 -43.90 26.76
CA ALA A 312 17.11 -44.57 27.80
C ALA A 312 16.25 -43.64 28.67
N ASP A 313 15.80 -42.48 28.19
CA ASP A 313 15.04 -41.50 28.99
C ASP A 313 15.76 -41.22 30.35
N ASN A 314 15.07 -40.71 31.38
CA ASN A 314 15.65 -40.57 32.74
C ASN A 314 16.01 -41.94 33.33
N ASN A 315 17.17 -42.47 32.96
CA ASN A 315 17.67 -43.75 33.39
C ASN A 315 18.47 -43.57 34.71
N SER A 316 19.15 -44.62 35.16
CA SER A 316 19.95 -44.51 36.39
C SER A 316 21.13 -45.45 36.40
N ILE A 317 22.19 -45.01 37.06
CA ILE A 317 23.34 -45.83 37.46
C ILE A 317 23.44 -45.88 39.00
N PHE A 318 24.33 -46.74 39.51
CA PHE A 318 24.58 -46.85 40.95
C PHE A 318 26.06 -46.59 41.27
N ASP A 319 26.31 -45.77 42.29
CA ASP A 319 27.62 -45.60 42.92
C ASP A 319 27.71 -46.51 44.16
N ASN A 320 28.51 -47.57 44.07
CA ASN A 320 28.56 -48.64 45.06
C ASN A 320 29.84 -48.60 45.90
N MET A 321 29.70 -48.35 47.20
CA MET A 321 30.81 -48.28 48.16
C MET A 321 30.80 -49.50 49.10
N THR A 322 31.93 -50.18 49.22
CA THR A 322 32.09 -51.27 50.20
C THR A 322 32.28 -50.69 51.61
N VAL A 323 31.53 -51.21 52.59
CA VAL A 323 31.58 -50.82 54.00
C VAL A 323 31.97 -52.02 54.86
N THR A 324 32.99 -51.86 55.71
CA THR A 324 33.38 -52.85 56.73
C THR A 324 33.65 -52.18 58.07
N VAL A 325 33.42 -52.90 59.16
CA VAL A 325 33.70 -52.42 60.52
C VAL A 325 34.72 -53.34 61.16
N THR A 326 35.72 -52.77 61.82
CA THR A 326 36.67 -53.47 62.68
C THR A 326 36.44 -53.02 64.11
N ASP A 327 36.29 -53.94 65.04
CA ASP A 327 36.14 -53.63 66.47
C ASP A 327 37.50 -53.38 67.16
N THR A 328 37.50 -53.27 68.49
CA THR A 328 38.72 -52.93 69.24
C THR A 328 39.68 -54.10 69.48
N ASP A 329 39.24 -55.35 69.31
CA ASP A 329 40.08 -56.55 69.42
C ASP A 329 40.50 -57.14 68.06
N GLY A 330 39.92 -56.64 66.97
CA GLY A 330 40.44 -56.77 65.60
C GLY A 330 39.58 -57.65 64.69
N ASP A 331 38.40 -58.08 65.12
CA ASP A 331 37.44 -58.76 64.27
C ASP A 331 36.83 -57.79 63.24
N VAL A 332 36.59 -58.30 62.03
CA VAL A 332 36.08 -57.52 60.89
C VAL A 332 34.71 -58.05 60.46
N SER A 333 33.76 -57.14 60.24
CA SER A 333 32.42 -57.48 59.73
C SER A 333 32.49 -58.10 58.33
N ALA A 334 31.42 -58.80 57.94
CA ALA A 334 31.17 -59.04 56.52
C ALA A 334 31.03 -57.69 55.78
N PRO A 335 31.46 -57.59 54.51
CA PRO A 335 31.29 -56.37 53.73
C PRO A 335 29.81 -56.11 53.43
N GLY A 336 29.35 -54.90 53.75
CA GLY A 336 28.11 -54.33 53.24
C GLY A 336 28.39 -53.46 52.01
N THR A 337 27.35 -53.17 51.23
CA THR A 337 27.43 -52.24 50.10
C THR A 337 26.49 -51.07 50.37
N LEU A 338 27.05 -49.88 50.52
CA LEU A 338 26.29 -48.63 50.45
C LEU A 338 26.16 -48.24 48.98
N SER A 339 24.93 -48.11 48.49
CA SER A 339 24.62 -47.93 47.08
C SER A 339 23.81 -46.66 46.88
N VAL A 340 24.29 -45.74 46.04
CA VAL A 340 23.57 -44.49 45.72
C VAL A 340 23.08 -44.56 44.28
N GLN A 341 21.78 -44.45 44.07
CA GLN A 341 21.20 -44.33 42.74
C GLN A 341 21.38 -42.91 42.22
N ILE A 342 22.00 -42.76 41.06
CA ILE A 342 22.14 -41.49 40.36
C ILE A 342 21.18 -41.53 39.18
N VAL A 343 20.20 -40.65 39.17
CA VAL A 343 19.17 -40.55 38.13
C VAL A 343 19.56 -39.47 37.14
N ASP A 344 19.56 -39.85 35.88
CA ASP A 344 19.92 -39.04 34.73
C ASP A 344 18.97 -37.85 34.50
N ASP A 345 19.46 -36.83 33.79
CA ASP A 345 18.65 -35.74 33.26
C ASP A 345 18.74 -35.63 31.74
N VAL A 346 17.58 -35.60 31.09
CA VAL A 346 17.50 -35.56 29.62
C VAL A 346 17.47 -34.13 29.07
N PRO A 347 17.77 -33.93 27.77
CA PRO A 347 17.64 -32.63 27.13
C PRO A 347 16.19 -32.17 27.14
N VAL A 348 15.97 -30.87 27.25
CA VAL A 348 14.64 -30.27 27.15
C VAL A 348 14.63 -29.28 26.00
N ALA A 349 13.92 -29.62 24.93
CA ALA A 349 13.66 -28.74 23.79
C ALA A 349 12.23 -28.17 23.85
N HIS A 350 12.04 -26.97 23.29
CA HIS A 350 10.74 -26.28 23.23
C HIS A 350 10.31 -25.99 21.79
N ASN A 351 9.01 -26.02 21.53
CA ASN A 351 8.50 -25.49 20.26
C ASN A 351 8.72 -23.98 20.21
N ALA A 352 9.04 -23.47 19.02
CA ALA A 352 9.28 -22.06 18.81
C ALA A 352 8.50 -21.54 17.60
N ASP A 353 7.82 -20.41 17.77
CA ASP A 353 7.30 -19.62 16.67
C ASP A 353 8.20 -18.41 16.48
N ALA A 354 8.86 -18.34 15.32
CA ALA A 354 9.77 -17.26 14.97
C ALA A 354 9.06 -16.05 14.34
N GLY A 355 7.73 -16.09 14.25
CA GLY A 355 6.90 -15.01 13.75
C GLY A 355 6.65 -15.12 12.25
N SER A 356 6.54 -13.97 11.58
CA SER A 356 6.16 -13.92 10.17
C SER A 356 7.02 -12.95 9.36
N LEU A 357 7.13 -13.27 8.09
CA LEU A 357 7.61 -12.40 7.04
C LEU A 357 6.42 -12.01 6.16
N THR A 358 6.47 -10.83 5.57
CA THR A 358 5.51 -10.42 4.55
C THR A 358 6.30 -10.15 3.28
N GLU A 359 5.82 -10.65 2.15
CA GLU A 359 6.43 -10.27 0.88
C GLU A 359 6.43 -8.76 0.69
N ASP A 360 7.53 -8.26 0.13
CA ASP A 360 7.79 -6.82 -0.09
C ASP A 360 7.74 -5.97 1.19
N GLY A 361 7.71 -6.64 2.34
CA GLY A 361 7.86 -6.07 3.65
C GLY A 361 9.30 -5.63 3.91
N ALA A 362 9.46 -4.71 4.87
CA ALA A 362 10.78 -4.24 5.29
C ALA A 362 11.65 -5.37 5.90
N THR A 363 11.02 -6.40 6.47
CA THR A 363 11.70 -7.54 7.10
C THR A 363 11.74 -8.72 6.14
N THR A 364 12.93 -9.08 5.68
CA THR A 364 13.14 -10.16 4.70
C THR A 364 13.83 -11.38 5.31
N THR A 365 14.06 -11.41 6.62
CA THR A 365 14.81 -12.50 7.27
C THR A 365 14.21 -12.83 8.64
N VAL A 366 14.12 -14.13 8.92
CA VAL A 366 13.79 -14.69 10.24
C VAL A 366 14.84 -15.73 10.62
N GLY A 367 15.15 -15.89 11.91
CA GLY A 367 16.16 -16.84 12.35
C GLY A 367 16.36 -16.86 13.86
N GLY A 368 17.21 -17.77 14.33
CA GLY A 368 17.57 -17.92 15.74
C GLY A 368 18.59 -19.02 15.96
N ASN A 369 18.77 -19.43 17.21
CA ASN A 369 19.67 -20.50 17.62
C ASN A 369 19.04 -21.43 18.66
N VAL A 370 18.78 -22.68 18.28
CA VAL A 370 18.13 -23.66 19.17
C VAL A 370 18.95 -24.08 20.39
N THR A 371 20.24 -23.73 20.45
CA THR A 371 21.11 -24.06 21.60
C THR A 371 21.17 -22.97 22.66
N THR A 372 20.79 -21.73 22.31
CA THR A 372 20.87 -20.57 23.22
C THR A 372 19.53 -19.89 23.42
N ASP A 373 18.60 -20.10 22.50
CA ASP A 373 17.29 -19.48 22.50
C ASP A 373 16.24 -20.48 23.00
N TYR A 374 14.99 -20.01 23.14
CA TYR A 374 13.81 -20.85 23.44
C TYR A 374 13.85 -21.61 24.77
N SER A 375 14.75 -21.24 25.69
CA SER A 375 14.92 -21.89 27.00
C SER A 375 15.24 -23.38 26.92
N ASN A 376 15.92 -23.79 25.85
CA ASN A 376 16.36 -25.15 25.66
C ASN A 376 17.54 -25.51 26.58
N THR A 377 17.62 -26.76 27.01
CA THR A 377 18.71 -27.28 27.86
C THR A 377 19.22 -28.62 27.34
N PHE A 378 20.51 -28.90 27.56
CA PHE A 378 21.17 -30.18 27.26
C PHE A 378 21.42 -30.99 28.54
N GLY A 379 20.64 -30.77 29.61
CA GLY A 379 20.91 -31.37 30.92
C GLY A 379 22.23 -30.92 31.57
N ALA A 380 22.67 -31.67 32.58
CA ALA A 380 23.85 -31.40 33.40
C ALA A 380 25.18 -31.74 32.72
N ASP A 381 25.19 -32.74 31.86
CA ASP A 381 26.35 -33.24 31.11
C ASP A 381 26.70 -32.40 29.87
N GLY A 382 25.73 -31.61 29.41
CA GLY A 382 25.85 -30.65 28.34
C GLY A 382 25.80 -31.27 26.93
N PRO A 383 26.01 -30.47 25.88
CA PRO A 383 25.78 -30.91 24.51
C PRO A 383 26.71 -32.05 24.06
N ALA A 384 26.19 -32.89 23.16
CA ALA A 384 26.97 -33.90 22.46
C ALA A 384 28.24 -33.32 21.84
N ALA A 385 29.35 -34.05 21.93
CA ALA A 385 30.62 -33.63 21.32
C ALA A 385 30.57 -33.56 19.78
N ILE A 386 29.65 -34.32 19.16
CA ILE A 386 29.44 -34.37 17.72
C ILE A 386 27.94 -34.25 17.47
N SER A 387 27.56 -33.29 16.62
CA SER A 387 26.17 -33.07 16.19
C SER A 387 25.18 -32.89 17.36
N PRO A 388 25.40 -31.92 18.27
CA PRO A 388 24.45 -31.64 19.35
C PRO A 388 23.10 -31.13 18.85
N VAL A 389 23.04 -30.69 17.58
CA VAL A 389 21.80 -30.34 16.89
C VAL A 389 21.71 -31.12 15.58
N THR A 390 20.58 -31.82 15.41
CA THR A 390 20.21 -32.45 14.15
C THR A 390 18.93 -31.81 13.62
N TRP A 391 18.92 -31.45 12.33
CA TRP A 391 17.76 -30.84 11.68
C TRP A 391 16.92 -31.90 10.97
N GLY A 392 15.61 -31.80 11.13
CA GLY A 392 14.62 -32.72 10.57
C GLY A 392 14.01 -32.23 9.26
N THR A 393 12.81 -32.72 8.97
CA THR A 393 12.11 -32.45 7.71
C THR A 393 11.58 -31.02 7.71
N VAL A 394 11.79 -30.31 6.60
CA VAL A 394 11.19 -28.99 6.36
C VAL A 394 9.87 -29.19 5.61
N THR A 395 8.80 -28.58 6.12
CA THR A 395 7.50 -28.54 5.46
C THR A 395 7.07 -27.09 5.28
N ALA A 396 6.49 -26.78 4.11
CA ALA A 396 5.88 -25.49 3.83
C ALA A 396 4.53 -25.73 3.17
N THR A 397 3.48 -25.06 3.62
CA THR A 397 2.12 -25.27 3.13
C THR A 397 1.40 -23.96 2.82
N LEU A 398 0.75 -23.90 1.65
CA LEU A 398 -0.12 -22.80 1.24
C LEU A 398 -1.53 -23.35 1.03
N GLY A 399 -2.51 -22.87 1.80
CA GLY A 399 -3.89 -23.38 1.75
C GLY A 399 -4.00 -24.89 2.02
N GLY A 400 -3.10 -25.44 2.84
CA GLY A 400 -3.02 -26.88 3.17
C GLY A 400 -2.30 -27.75 2.14
N ASN A 401 -1.86 -27.21 1.00
CA ASN A 401 -1.06 -27.94 0.01
C ASN A 401 0.43 -27.73 0.26
N THR A 402 1.23 -28.79 0.14
CA THR A 402 2.69 -28.68 0.23
C THR A 402 3.26 -27.86 -0.92
N VAL A 403 4.09 -26.88 -0.60
CA VAL A 403 4.84 -26.05 -1.55
C VAL A 403 6.34 -26.22 -1.31
N ASN A 404 7.15 -25.93 -2.34
CA ASN A 404 8.60 -25.95 -2.20
C ASN A 404 9.07 -24.61 -1.61
N LEU A 405 9.60 -24.62 -0.39
CA LEU A 405 10.09 -23.41 0.29
C LEU A 405 11.20 -22.69 -0.52
N GLY A 406 11.99 -23.44 -1.30
CA GLY A 406 13.03 -22.88 -2.17
C GLY A 406 12.50 -21.98 -3.28
N ASP A 407 11.21 -22.02 -3.60
CA ASP A 407 10.59 -21.13 -4.59
C ASP A 407 10.35 -19.72 -4.03
N TYR A 408 10.43 -19.55 -2.70
CA TYR A 408 10.16 -18.28 -2.01
C TYR A 408 11.42 -17.65 -1.40
N GLY A 409 12.43 -18.45 -1.07
CA GLY A 409 13.62 -17.95 -0.37
C GLY A 409 14.70 -19.00 -0.17
N THR A 410 15.56 -18.78 0.83
CA THR A 410 16.64 -19.71 1.18
C THR A 410 16.67 -19.96 2.69
N LEU A 411 16.53 -21.22 3.10
CA LEU A 411 16.70 -21.67 4.47
C LEU A 411 18.13 -22.19 4.67
N THR A 412 18.82 -21.69 5.70
CA THR A 412 20.14 -22.18 6.14
C THR A 412 20.02 -22.74 7.55
N GLN A 413 20.50 -23.96 7.76
CA GLN A 413 20.50 -24.67 9.04
C GLN A 413 21.92 -25.17 9.33
N ASN A 414 22.48 -24.79 10.48
CA ASN A 414 23.85 -25.10 10.85
C ASN A 414 23.91 -26.09 12.02
N ALA A 415 24.97 -26.89 12.06
CA ALA A 415 25.16 -27.91 13.12
C ALA A 415 25.40 -27.33 14.52
N ASN A 416 25.68 -26.03 14.63
CA ASN A 416 25.78 -25.32 15.92
C ASN A 416 24.42 -24.82 16.44
N GLY A 417 23.32 -25.17 15.77
CA GLY A 417 21.96 -24.78 16.12
C GLY A 417 21.49 -23.46 15.54
N THR A 418 22.35 -22.68 14.88
CA THR A 418 21.91 -21.46 14.21
C THR A 418 21.15 -21.77 12.93
N TRP A 419 20.08 -21.04 12.69
CA TRP A 419 19.29 -21.13 11.47
C TRP A 419 18.79 -19.76 11.03
N ASN A 420 18.59 -19.58 9.73
CA ASN A 420 17.88 -18.42 9.21
C ASN A 420 17.18 -18.75 7.89
N PHE A 421 16.07 -18.07 7.63
CA PHE A 421 15.42 -18.02 6.32
C PHE A 421 15.45 -16.59 5.79
N VAL A 422 15.94 -16.42 4.56
CA VAL A 422 15.86 -15.16 3.80
C VAL A 422 14.79 -15.27 2.73
N LEU A 423 13.75 -14.45 2.82
CA LEU A 423 12.71 -14.28 1.81
C LEU A 423 13.28 -13.55 0.60
N ASP A 424 12.95 -14.04 -0.59
CA ASP A 424 13.37 -13.47 -1.87
C ASP A 424 12.15 -12.96 -2.65
N SER A 425 11.86 -11.66 -2.50
CA SER A 425 10.80 -10.95 -3.23
C SER A 425 11.01 -10.95 -4.74
N SER A 426 12.21 -11.24 -5.27
CA SER A 426 12.41 -11.26 -6.72
C SER A 426 11.87 -12.53 -7.40
N LYS A 427 11.47 -13.54 -6.62
CA LYS A 427 11.00 -14.82 -7.17
C LYS A 427 9.54 -14.75 -7.58
N PRO A 428 9.17 -15.26 -8.77
CA PRO A 428 7.78 -15.23 -9.24
C PRO A 428 6.78 -15.93 -8.31
N ALA A 429 7.20 -16.97 -7.58
CA ALA A 429 6.32 -17.65 -6.64
C ALA A 429 6.02 -16.81 -5.40
N THR A 430 6.99 -16.02 -4.93
CA THR A 430 6.79 -15.04 -3.86
C THR A 430 5.74 -14.04 -4.32
N GLN A 431 6.01 -13.32 -5.42
CA GLN A 431 5.13 -12.25 -5.94
C GLN A 431 3.74 -12.73 -6.40
N ALA A 432 3.53 -14.04 -6.56
CA ALA A 432 2.21 -14.58 -6.86
C ALA A 432 1.34 -14.76 -5.61
N LEU A 433 1.87 -14.48 -4.41
CA LEU A 433 1.09 -14.49 -3.18
C LEU A 433 0.17 -13.26 -3.18
N ALA A 434 -1.11 -13.47 -2.86
CA ALA A 434 -2.06 -12.38 -2.71
C ALA A 434 -2.28 -12.09 -1.22
N ASP A 435 -2.90 -10.97 -0.90
CA ASP A 435 -3.33 -10.71 0.48
C ASP A 435 -4.24 -11.84 0.98
N GLY A 436 -3.94 -12.34 2.18
CA GLY A 436 -4.58 -13.52 2.77
C GLY A 436 -3.97 -14.87 2.36
N ASN A 437 -3.01 -14.92 1.43
CA ASN A 437 -2.18 -16.10 1.24
C ASN A 437 -1.14 -16.19 2.36
N THR A 438 -1.17 -17.26 3.15
CA THR A 438 -0.16 -17.51 4.18
C THR A 438 0.50 -18.86 3.94
N ILE A 439 1.83 -18.85 3.79
CA ILE A 439 2.64 -20.05 3.80
C ILE A 439 3.05 -20.35 5.23
N ASN A 440 2.58 -21.46 5.76
CA ASN A 440 3.01 -21.96 7.06
C ASN A 440 4.25 -22.84 6.85
N VAL A 441 5.37 -22.42 7.41
CA VAL A 441 6.64 -23.17 7.36
C VAL A 441 6.89 -23.80 8.72
N SER A 442 7.24 -25.08 8.72
CA SER A 442 7.71 -25.76 9.92
C SER A 442 8.89 -26.68 9.63
N PHE A 443 9.80 -26.81 10.60
CA PHE A 443 10.87 -27.80 10.53
C PHE A 443 11.27 -28.27 11.92
N ASP A 444 11.61 -29.55 12.00
CA ASP A 444 11.98 -30.18 13.26
C ASP A 444 13.46 -29.98 13.56
N TYR A 445 13.79 -29.98 14.85
CA TYR A 445 15.15 -30.04 15.35
C TYR A 445 15.22 -30.98 16.54
N THR A 446 16.37 -31.62 16.71
CA THR A 446 16.66 -32.53 17.80
C THR A 446 17.90 -32.03 18.54
N LEU A 447 17.78 -31.84 19.85
CA LEU A 447 18.92 -31.63 20.74
C LEU A 447 19.41 -32.97 21.26
N THR A 448 20.72 -33.15 21.32
CA THR A 448 21.36 -34.34 21.85
C THR A 448 22.46 -33.94 22.84
N ASP A 449 22.44 -34.52 24.02
CA ASP A 449 23.44 -34.33 25.07
C ASP A 449 24.62 -35.30 24.94
N LYS A 450 25.45 -35.43 25.98
CA LYS A 450 26.74 -36.10 25.92
C LYS A 450 26.61 -37.62 25.94
N ASP A 451 25.65 -38.17 26.65
CA ASP A 451 25.39 -39.61 26.70
C ASP A 451 24.33 -40.10 25.69
N SER A 452 23.88 -39.18 24.83
CA SER A 452 23.08 -39.42 23.62
C SER A 452 21.59 -39.54 23.85
N ASP A 453 21.08 -39.00 24.95
CA ASP A 453 19.68 -38.72 25.08
C ASP A 453 19.29 -37.52 24.20
N ALA A 454 18.02 -37.51 23.79
CA ALA A 454 17.58 -36.61 22.73
C ALA A 454 16.13 -36.16 22.90
N ASP A 455 15.91 -34.87 22.67
CA ASP A 455 14.56 -34.30 22.61
C ASP A 455 14.35 -33.55 21.29
N SER A 456 13.21 -33.79 20.66
CA SER A 456 12.84 -33.21 19.36
C SER A 456 11.65 -32.29 19.48
N LYS A 457 11.73 -31.13 18.82
CA LYS A 457 10.68 -30.12 18.74
C LYS A 457 10.67 -29.43 17.39
N THR A 458 9.68 -28.57 17.17
CA THR A 458 9.44 -27.92 15.88
C THR A 458 9.60 -26.41 15.99
N ILE A 459 10.18 -25.81 14.96
CA ILE A 459 10.16 -24.37 14.72
C ILE A 459 9.13 -24.07 13.64
N THR A 460 8.33 -23.03 13.85
CA THR A 460 7.37 -22.50 12.87
C THR A 460 7.66 -21.04 12.54
N PHE A 461 7.33 -20.64 11.32
CA PHE A 461 7.18 -19.24 10.93
C PHE A 461 6.25 -19.12 9.72
N GLU A 462 5.74 -17.93 9.46
CA GLU A 462 4.83 -17.66 8.35
C GLU A 462 5.46 -16.77 7.27
N ILE A 463 5.06 -16.97 6.01
CA ILE A 463 5.30 -16.01 4.92
C ILE A 463 3.92 -15.56 4.43
N ASN A 464 3.60 -14.30 4.64
CA ASN A 464 2.35 -13.69 4.28
C ASN A 464 2.46 -12.98 2.93
N GLY A 465 1.46 -13.20 2.08
CA GLY A 465 1.28 -12.47 0.84
C GLY A 465 0.72 -11.08 1.08
N ALA A 466 0.96 -10.19 0.13
CA ALA A 466 0.44 -8.84 0.07
C ALA A 466 -0.13 -8.60 -1.33
N ASN A 467 -1.20 -7.81 -1.45
CA ASN A 467 -1.71 -7.49 -2.78
C ASN A 467 -0.75 -6.54 -3.49
N ASP A 468 -0.27 -6.96 -4.65
CA ASP A 468 0.42 -6.10 -5.58
C ASP A 468 -0.51 -5.12 -6.29
N ASN A 469 0.07 -4.01 -6.74
CA ASN A 469 -0.65 -2.99 -7.47
C ASN A 469 0.13 -2.59 -8.72
N ALA A 470 -0.59 -2.44 -9.81
CA ALA A 470 -0.09 -1.90 -11.06
C ALA A 470 -0.97 -0.75 -11.53
N THR A 471 -0.35 0.31 -12.05
CA THR A 471 -1.05 1.52 -12.51
C THR A 471 -0.37 2.10 -13.73
N VAL A 472 -1.19 2.75 -14.58
CA VAL A 472 -0.71 3.60 -15.68
C VAL A 472 -1.19 5.02 -15.42
N VAL A 473 -0.26 5.97 -15.47
CA VAL A 473 -0.53 7.41 -15.31
C VAL A 473 -0.14 8.11 -16.60
N VAL A 474 -1.11 8.57 -17.36
CA VAL A 474 -0.88 9.36 -18.57
C VAL A 474 -0.84 10.84 -18.19
N THR A 475 0.18 11.56 -18.65
CA THR A 475 0.35 12.99 -18.39
C THR A 475 -0.21 13.76 -19.58
N PRO A 476 -1.18 14.67 -19.40
CA PRO A 476 -1.69 15.52 -20.46
C PRO A 476 -0.60 16.39 -21.12
N SER A 477 -0.77 16.68 -22.41
CA SER A 477 0.02 17.69 -23.12
C SER A 477 -0.17 19.07 -22.50
N ASP A 478 0.86 19.91 -22.58
CA ASP A 478 0.83 21.31 -22.12
C ASP A 478 0.03 22.22 -23.07
N ASP A 479 -0.56 21.69 -24.15
CA ASP A 479 -1.48 22.45 -25.02
C ASP A 479 -2.72 22.90 -24.24
N ALA A 480 -2.91 24.21 -24.13
CA ALA A 480 -4.06 24.85 -23.48
C ALA A 480 -5.41 24.42 -24.08
N ASN A 481 -5.41 23.92 -25.32
CA ASN A 481 -6.60 23.44 -26.02
C ASN A 481 -6.90 21.96 -25.77
N ALA A 482 -6.06 21.24 -25.00
CA ALA A 482 -6.21 19.80 -24.80
C ALA A 482 -7.52 19.38 -24.11
N GLY A 483 -8.19 20.27 -23.37
CA GLY A 483 -9.50 19.96 -22.78
C GLY A 483 -9.51 18.70 -21.88
N GLY A 484 -8.34 18.26 -21.39
CA GLY A 484 -8.14 17.02 -20.64
C GLY A 484 -7.66 15.82 -21.45
N ALA A 485 -7.52 15.95 -22.78
CA ALA A 485 -6.87 14.97 -23.64
C ALA A 485 -5.37 14.88 -23.37
N SER A 486 -4.77 13.73 -23.69
CA SER A 486 -3.33 13.54 -23.59
C SER A 486 -2.58 14.29 -24.68
N ASN A 487 -3.15 14.41 -25.88
CA ASN A 487 -2.55 15.12 -27.01
C ASN A 487 -3.59 15.86 -27.85
N VAL A 488 -3.15 16.90 -28.54
CA VAL A 488 -3.94 17.62 -29.56
C VAL A 488 -3.11 17.73 -30.84
N VAL A 489 -3.69 17.28 -31.96
CA VAL A 489 -3.08 17.45 -33.28
C VAL A 489 -4.05 18.16 -34.20
N TYR A 490 -3.53 18.92 -35.15
CA TYR A 490 -4.31 19.75 -36.04
C TYR A 490 -4.10 19.34 -37.50
N GLU A 491 -5.19 19.24 -38.25
CA GLU A 491 -5.14 18.81 -39.64
C GLU A 491 -4.39 19.80 -40.53
N HIS A 492 -4.45 21.10 -40.22
CA HIS A 492 -3.77 22.13 -41.01
C HIS A 492 -2.26 21.89 -41.15
N GLY A 493 -1.63 21.22 -40.17
CA GLY A 493 -0.22 20.82 -40.22
C GLY A 493 0.11 19.91 -41.41
N LEU A 494 -0.86 19.12 -41.87
CA LEU A 494 -0.71 18.23 -43.04
C LEU A 494 -0.48 18.98 -44.36
N THR A 495 -0.80 20.27 -44.43
CA THR A 495 -0.69 21.07 -45.66
C THR A 495 0.63 21.83 -45.81
N SER A 496 1.42 21.97 -44.75
CA SER A 496 2.61 22.83 -44.72
C SER A 496 3.79 22.15 -44.05
N VAL A 497 4.92 22.03 -44.76
CA VAL A 497 6.17 21.48 -44.20
C VAL A 497 6.82 22.31 -43.08
N ALA A 498 6.41 23.57 -42.91
CA ALA A 498 6.92 24.44 -41.85
C ALA A 498 6.02 24.43 -40.60
N ASP A 499 4.78 23.97 -40.78
CA ASP A 499 3.84 23.70 -39.72
C ASP A 499 4.08 22.25 -39.28
N THR A 500 4.04 21.98 -37.97
CA THR A 500 4.20 20.62 -37.44
C THR A 500 3.10 20.30 -36.44
N ASN A 501 1.98 21.04 -36.48
CA ASN A 501 0.86 20.89 -35.57
C ASN A 501 0.08 19.58 -35.79
N GLU A 502 0.35 18.84 -36.86
CA GLU A 502 -0.10 17.47 -37.06
C GLU A 502 0.63 16.46 -36.14
N THR A 503 1.64 16.92 -35.39
CA THR A 503 2.38 16.13 -34.41
C THR A 503 2.34 16.75 -33.02
N ASP A 504 2.09 15.93 -32.00
CA ASP A 504 2.19 16.30 -30.59
C ASP A 504 2.95 15.25 -29.79
N ALA A 505 3.57 15.66 -28.68
CA ALA A 505 4.37 14.80 -27.82
C ALA A 505 3.73 14.66 -26.45
N GLY A 506 3.87 13.49 -25.84
CA GLY A 506 3.30 13.22 -24.53
C GLY A 506 4.16 12.25 -23.73
N THR A 507 3.77 12.06 -22.47
CA THR A 507 4.42 11.10 -21.57
C THR A 507 3.40 10.31 -20.77
N PHE A 508 3.75 9.08 -20.45
CA PHE A 508 3.01 8.28 -19.48
C PHE A 508 3.99 7.51 -18.60
N LYS A 509 3.55 7.16 -17.39
CA LYS A 509 4.31 6.38 -16.42
C LYS A 509 3.56 5.09 -16.15
N VAL A 510 4.27 3.98 -16.14
CA VAL A 510 3.76 2.69 -15.66
C VAL A 510 4.43 2.35 -14.35
N ILE A 511 3.68 1.73 -13.44
CA ILE A 511 4.13 1.31 -12.12
C ILE A 511 3.57 -0.09 -11.87
N ALA A 512 4.40 -0.99 -11.37
CA ALA A 512 4.04 -2.31 -10.87
C ALA A 512 4.87 -2.59 -9.61
N THR A 513 4.24 -2.72 -8.45
CA THR A 513 4.93 -2.82 -7.14
C THR A 513 5.83 -4.05 -7.04
N ASP A 514 5.46 -5.12 -7.74
CA ASP A 514 6.13 -6.41 -7.93
C ASP A 514 7.18 -6.43 -9.04
N GLY A 515 7.45 -5.28 -9.67
CA GLY A 515 8.32 -5.18 -10.83
C GLY A 515 7.59 -5.37 -12.15
N ILE A 516 8.03 -4.66 -13.19
CA ILE A 516 7.37 -4.67 -14.50
C ILE A 516 7.77 -5.92 -15.30
N GLN A 517 6.80 -6.77 -15.63
CA GLN A 517 6.98 -7.94 -16.49
C GLN A 517 6.88 -7.55 -17.97
N SER A 518 5.82 -6.82 -18.34
CA SER A 518 5.58 -6.35 -19.70
C SER A 518 4.71 -5.10 -19.71
N VAL A 519 4.81 -4.35 -20.80
CA VAL A 519 3.92 -3.21 -21.09
C VAL A 519 3.22 -3.51 -22.41
N THR A 520 1.92 -3.22 -22.46
CA THR A 520 1.08 -3.32 -23.65
C THR A 520 0.69 -1.92 -24.11
N ILE A 521 0.88 -1.59 -25.39
CA ILE A 521 0.45 -0.32 -25.98
C ILE A 521 -0.32 -0.64 -27.26
N GLY A 522 -1.56 -0.19 -27.35
CA GLY A 522 -2.51 -0.61 -28.36
C GLY A 522 -2.75 -2.12 -28.28
N THR A 523 -2.32 -2.84 -29.30
CA THR A 523 -2.44 -4.31 -29.38
C THR A 523 -1.11 -5.05 -29.21
N GLU A 524 0.00 -4.33 -29.02
CA GLU A 524 1.32 -4.93 -28.91
C GLU A 524 1.78 -5.00 -27.45
N THR A 525 2.34 -6.14 -27.04
CA THR A 525 2.91 -6.38 -25.71
C THR A 525 4.40 -6.70 -25.83
N HIS A 526 5.24 -5.94 -25.12
CA HIS A 526 6.69 -6.14 -25.13
C HIS A 526 7.31 -5.90 -23.73
N THR A 527 8.56 -6.31 -23.55
CA THR A 527 9.36 -5.92 -22.38
C THR A 527 9.81 -4.46 -22.48
N LEU A 528 10.19 -3.84 -21.36
CA LEU A 528 10.62 -2.43 -21.34
C LEU A 528 11.74 -2.11 -22.35
N ALA A 529 12.69 -3.03 -22.55
CA ALA A 529 13.85 -2.80 -23.41
C ALA A 529 13.51 -2.76 -24.90
N ASP A 530 12.40 -3.37 -25.30
CA ASP A 530 12.01 -3.54 -26.71
C ASP A 530 11.12 -2.41 -27.24
N TRP A 531 10.62 -1.54 -26.34
CA TRP A 531 9.65 -0.50 -26.69
C TRP A 531 10.26 0.70 -27.41
N LEU A 532 11.54 1.01 -27.22
CA LEU A 532 12.16 2.20 -27.80
C LEU A 532 12.12 2.16 -29.34
N GLY A 533 11.53 3.19 -29.95
CA GLY A 533 11.39 3.32 -31.40
C GLY A 533 10.26 2.50 -32.02
N LYS A 534 9.45 1.80 -31.21
CA LYS A 534 8.25 1.11 -31.69
C LYS A 534 7.17 2.11 -32.07
N THR A 535 6.35 1.72 -33.04
CA THR A 535 5.26 2.53 -33.56
C THR A 535 3.94 1.77 -33.46
N ILE A 536 2.89 2.44 -32.99
CA ILE A 536 1.52 1.94 -32.92
C ILE A 536 0.68 2.82 -33.83
N SER A 537 -0.04 2.22 -34.78
CA SER A 537 -0.98 2.95 -35.63
C SER A 537 -2.40 2.78 -35.09
N THR A 538 -3.13 3.88 -34.97
CA THR A 538 -4.56 3.88 -34.64
C THR A 538 -5.43 3.70 -35.88
N GLY A 539 -4.89 4.07 -37.05
CA GLY A 539 -5.61 4.18 -38.31
C GLY A 539 -5.61 5.64 -38.78
N GLU A 540 -5.91 6.54 -37.84
CA GLU A 540 -5.91 7.99 -37.98
C GLU A 540 -4.47 8.54 -37.91
N GLY A 541 -3.69 8.08 -36.92
CA GLY A 541 -2.31 8.52 -36.71
C GLY A 541 -1.36 7.40 -36.31
N THR A 542 -0.13 7.81 -36.00
CA THR A 542 0.97 6.93 -35.60
C THR A 542 1.62 7.44 -34.32
N LEU A 543 1.52 6.66 -33.25
CA LEU A 543 2.21 6.88 -31.99
C LEU A 543 3.59 6.20 -32.04
N THR A 544 4.66 6.95 -31.80
CA THR A 544 6.04 6.46 -31.76
C THR A 544 6.63 6.64 -30.37
N ILE A 545 7.14 5.56 -29.78
CA ILE A 545 7.85 5.64 -28.49
C ILE A 545 9.24 6.22 -28.70
N THR A 546 9.49 7.41 -28.16
CA THR A 546 10.74 8.16 -28.34
C THR A 546 11.72 7.97 -27.17
N SER A 547 11.22 7.61 -25.99
CA SER A 547 12.07 7.25 -24.85
C SER A 547 11.39 6.26 -23.90
N VAL A 548 12.21 5.44 -23.24
CA VAL A 548 11.81 4.56 -22.13
C VAL A 548 12.85 4.71 -21.03
N THR A 549 12.42 5.15 -19.84
CA THR A 549 13.31 5.42 -18.70
C THR A 549 12.85 4.60 -17.48
N PRO A 550 13.47 3.43 -17.23
CA PRO A 550 13.20 2.65 -16.03
C PRO A 550 13.61 3.39 -14.75
N ALA A 551 12.83 3.22 -13.69
CA ALA A 551 13.05 3.76 -12.35
C ALA A 551 12.64 2.73 -11.28
N GLY A 552 12.75 3.08 -10.00
CA GLY A 552 12.26 2.23 -8.90
C GLY A 552 12.92 0.84 -8.80
N ALA A 553 14.13 0.67 -9.34
CA ALA A 553 14.77 -0.64 -9.46
C ALA A 553 13.98 -1.67 -10.30
N GLY A 554 13.16 -1.22 -11.25
CA GLY A 554 12.38 -2.08 -12.17
C GLY A 554 10.88 -2.10 -11.91
N THR A 555 10.41 -1.42 -10.86
CA THR A 555 8.98 -1.29 -10.52
C THR A 555 8.29 -0.13 -11.22
N GLU A 556 9.05 0.76 -11.86
CA GLU A 556 8.51 1.93 -12.55
C GLU A 556 9.20 2.15 -13.89
N ALA A 557 8.48 2.70 -14.87
CA ALA A 557 9.08 3.21 -16.09
C ALA A 557 8.30 4.41 -16.64
N ALA A 558 9.03 5.45 -17.02
CA ALA A 558 8.48 6.60 -17.73
C ALA A 558 8.70 6.45 -19.24
N PHE A 559 7.66 6.68 -20.02
CA PHE A 559 7.66 6.66 -21.47
C PHE A 559 7.45 8.07 -22.00
N ALA A 560 8.20 8.44 -23.03
CA ALA A 560 7.87 9.58 -23.88
C ALA A 560 7.52 9.07 -25.27
N TYR A 561 6.57 9.72 -25.91
CA TYR A 561 6.12 9.38 -27.24
C TYR A 561 5.81 10.63 -28.06
N SER A 562 5.74 10.46 -29.37
CA SER A 562 5.17 11.43 -30.31
C SER A 562 4.02 10.78 -31.05
N TYR A 563 2.91 11.48 -31.20
CA TYR A 563 1.80 11.08 -32.05
C TYR A 563 1.77 12.01 -33.27
N THR A 564 1.74 11.44 -34.47
CA THR A 564 1.64 12.18 -35.74
C THR A 564 0.41 11.72 -36.50
N LEU A 565 -0.45 12.67 -36.90
CA LEU A 565 -1.62 12.41 -37.74
C LEU A 565 -1.17 11.99 -39.15
N ASN A 566 -1.75 10.91 -39.69
CA ASN A 566 -1.29 10.36 -40.98
C ASN A 566 -1.92 11.05 -42.20
N ALA A 567 -3.17 11.52 -42.05
CA ALA A 567 -3.96 12.13 -43.10
C ALA A 567 -5.14 12.90 -42.49
N ALA A 568 -5.78 13.75 -43.30
CA ALA A 568 -7.02 14.43 -42.92
C ALA A 568 -8.12 13.40 -42.63
N GLN A 569 -8.87 13.62 -41.56
CA GLN A 569 -9.93 12.76 -41.05
C GLN A 569 -11.29 13.37 -41.37
N PRO A 570 -12.32 12.55 -41.68
CA PRO A 570 -13.65 13.09 -41.91
C PRO A 570 -14.25 13.63 -40.61
N HIS A 571 -14.48 14.93 -40.57
CA HIS A 571 -15.10 15.62 -39.46
C HIS A 571 -16.64 15.78 -39.63
N PRO A 572 -17.40 15.90 -38.53
CA PRO A 572 -18.83 16.20 -38.62
C PRO A 572 -19.08 17.62 -39.11
N ALA A 573 -19.94 17.79 -40.11
CA ALA A 573 -20.28 19.11 -40.64
C ALA A 573 -20.73 20.11 -39.55
N GLY A 574 -20.10 21.28 -39.52
CA GLY A 574 -20.56 22.43 -38.73
C GLY A 574 -19.52 23.54 -38.67
N ASP A 575 -19.94 24.78 -38.98
CA ASP A 575 -19.07 25.96 -39.13
C ASP A 575 -17.98 26.09 -38.04
N GLY A 576 -16.74 25.68 -38.38
CA GLY A 576 -15.53 25.95 -37.57
C GLY A 576 -14.72 24.72 -37.18
N ASN A 577 -13.54 24.95 -36.58
CA ASN A 577 -12.66 23.88 -36.10
C ASN A 577 -13.35 22.99 -35.05
N ASN A 578 -13.92 21.88 -35.50
CA ASN A 578 -14.50 20.86 -34.66
C ASN A 578 -13.40 19.83 -34.29
N THR A 579 -13.75 18.83 -33.48
CA THR A 579 -12.75 17.91 -32.93
C THR A 579 -13.22 16.45 -32.94
N LEU A 580 -12.33 15.54 -33.32
CA LEU A 580 -12.55 14.10 -33.35
C LEU A 580 -11.64 13.40 -32.30
N PRO A 581 -12.18 12.55 -31.41
CA PRO A 581 -11.36 11.81 -30.46
C PRO A 581 -10.71 10.58 -31.10
N ASP A 582 -9.43 10.35 -30.78
CA ASP A 582 -8.69 9.10 -31.01
C ASP A 582 -8.10 8.63 -29.67
N SER A 583 -7.73 7.36 -29.55
CA SER A 583 -7.17 6.82 -28.31
C SER A 583 -6.26 5.62 -28.52
N VAL A 584 -5.26 5.50 -27.65
CA VAL A 584 -4.38 4.33 -27.56
C VAL A 584 -4.46 3.76 -26.14
N ALA A 585 -4.91 2.52 -26.02
CA ALA A 585 -4.90 1.81 -24.75
C ALA A 585 -3.46 1.50 -24.31
N VAL A 586 -3.19 1.61 -23.01
CA VAL A 586 -1.91 1.26 -22.40
C VAL A 586 -2.19 0.36 -21.21
N ALA A 587 -1.39 -0.68 -21.03
CA ALA A 587 -1.45 -1.50 -19.85
C ALA A 587 -0.05 -1.92 -19.39
N VAL A 588 0.09 -2.25 -18.12
CA VAL A 588 1.29 -2.81 -17.53
C VAL A 588 0.92 -4.05 -16.73
N ASP A 589 1.70 -5.10 -16.95
CA ASP A 589 1.61 -6.36 -16.21
C ASP A 589 2.86 -6.49 -15.34
N GLY A 590 2.66 -6.74 -14.05
CA GLY A 590 3.72 -7.00 -13.09
C GLY A 590 4.19 -8.46 -13.09
N VAL A 591 5.35 -8.73 -12.50
CA VAL A 591 5.94 -10.08 -12.41
C VAL A 591 5.12 -11.02 -11.52
N GLY A 592 4.47 -10.49 -10.49
CA GLY A 592 3.54 -11.16 -9.59
C GLY A 592 2.12 -11.31 -10.14
N GLY A 593 1.84 -10.74 -11.32
CA GLY A 593 0.53 -10.79 -11.96
C GLY A 593 -0.37 -9.60 -11.64
N SER A 594 0.18 -8.53 -11.05
CA SER A 594 -0.52 -7.25 -10.97
C SER A 594 -0.82 -6.70 -12.37
N HIS A 595 -1.94 -5.99 -12.54
CA HIS A 595 -2.34 -5.40 -13.82
C HIS A 595 -2.87 -3.99 -13.63
N GLY A 596 -2.41 -3.06 -14.47
CA GLY A 596 -2.90 -1.68 -14.51
C GLY A 596 -3.16 -1.23 -15.94
N ASP A 597 -4.28 -0.55 -16.16
CA ASP A 597 -4.68 -0.01 -17.44
C ASP A 597 -4.68 1.53 -17.44
N GLY A 598 -4.57 2.10 -18.65
CA GLY A 598 -4.62 3.52 -18.92
C GLY A 598 -4.98 3.78 -20.38
N THR A 599 -5.25 5.02 -20.72
CA THR A 599 -5.58 5.41 -22.09
C THR A 599 -4.94 6.74 -22.41
N ILE A 600 -4.18 6.76 -23.51
CA ILE A 600 -3.72 7.99 -24.14
C ILE A 600 -4.87 8.47 -25.01
N SER A 601 -5.43 9.63 -24.69
CA SER A 601 -6.49 10.27 -25.47
C SER A 601 -5.90 11.34 -26.38
N ILE A 602 -6.29 11.34 -27.65
CA ILE A 602 -5.85 12.31 -28.65
C ILE A 602 -7.08 13.05 -29.15
N LEU A 603 -6.95 14.36 -29.34
CA LEU A 603 -7.95 15.18 -29.98
C LEU A 603 -7.42 15.64 -31.33
N ILE A 604 -8.09 15.24 -32.41
CA ILE A 604 -7.79 15.68 -33.76
C ILE A 604 -8.66 16.89 -34.03
N VAL A 605 -8.04 18.03 -34.31
CA VAL A 605 -8.70 19.31 -34.55
C VAL A 605 -8.75 19.55 -36.04
N ASP A 606 -9.97 19.75 -36.51
CA ASP A 606 -10.28 20.04 -37.90
C ASP A 606 -9.60 21.32 -38.38
N ASP A 607 -9.36 21.41 -39.68
CA ASP A 607 -9.05 22.67 -40.34
C ASP A 607 -10.26 23.21 -41.10
N VAL A 608 -10.17 24.46 -41.56
CA VAL A 608 -11.30 25.12 -42.22
C VAL A 608 -10.81 25.83 -43.47
N PRO A 609 -11.66 26.00 -44.50
CA PRO A 609 -11.26 26.70 -45.70
C PRO A 609 -10.98 28.17 -45.36
N VAL A 610 -9.98 28.74 -46.02
CA VAL A 610 -9.61 30.15 -45.87
C VAL A 610 -9.73 30.84 -47.23
N ALA A 611 -10.71 31.73 -47.34
CA ALA A 611 -10.92 32.58 -48.51
C ALA A 611 -10.44 34.02 -48.25
N HIS A 612 -10.02 34.71 -49.32
CA HIS A 612 -9.53 36.10 -49.27
C HIS A 612 -10.33 37.03 -50.19
N ASN A 613 -10.53 38.28 -49.78
CA ASN A 613 -11.13 39.27 -50.67
C ASN A 613 -10.20 39.56 -51.86
N ALA A 614 -10.77 39.80 -53.04
CA ALA A 614 -10.02 40.06 -54.25
C ALA A 614 -10.51 41.34 -54.95
N ASP A 615 -9.57 42.21 -55.34
CA ASP A 615 -9.82 43.29 -56.28
C ASP A 615 -9.22 42.93 -57.63
N ALA A 616 -10.07 42.73 -58.63
CA ALA A 616 -9.66 42.33 -59.96
C ALA A 616 -9.34 43.54 -60.87
N GLY A 617 -9.42 44.75 -60.33
CA GLY A 617 -9.03 45.98 -61.01
C GLY A 617 -10.19 46.65 -61.76
N SER A 618 -9.91 47.16 -62.96
CA SER A 618 -10.82 48.03 -63.70
C SER A 618 -10.86 47.74 -65.19
N LEU A 619 -12.05 47.87 -65.77
CA LEU A 619 -12.27 47.97 -67.22
C LEU A 619 -12.59 49.41 -67.57
N THR A 620 -12.30 49.80 -68.80
CA THR A 620 -12.63 51.13 -69.32
C THR A 620 -13.42 50.94 -70.59
N GLU A 621 -14.52 51.65 -70.70
CA GLU A 621 -15.28 51.77 -71.93
C GLU A 621 -14.37 52.15 -73.10
N ASP A 622 -14.59 51.52 -74.25
CA ASP A 622 -13.76 51.63 -75.47
C ASP A 622 -12.26 51.43 -75.27
N GLY A 623 -11.89 50.89 -74.10
CA GLY A 623 -10.54 50.55 -73.75
C GLY A 623 -10.06 49.29 -74.46
N ALA A 624 -8.74 49.13 -74.55
CA ALA A 624 -8.12 47.94 -75.13
C ALA A 624 -8.41 46.67 -74.30
N THR A 625 -8.65 46.81 -72.99
CA THR A 625 -8.96 45.70 -72.09
C THR A 625 -10.47 45.62 -71.88
N THR A 626 -11.07 44.54 -72.38
CA THR A 626 -12.51 44.31 -72.30
C THR A 626 -12.88 43.16 -71.36
N THR A 627 -11.91 42.56 -70.66
CA THR A 627 -12.17 41.39 -69.81
C THR A 627 -11.39 41.45 -68.51
N VAL A 628 -12.06 41.10 -67.41
CA VAL A 628 -11.46 40.84 -66.10
C VAL A 628 -11.90 39.46 -65.62
N GLY A 629 -11.06 38.75 -64.87
CA GLY A 629 -11.37 37.41 -64.39
C GLY A 629 -10.27 36.79 -63.54
N GLY A 630 -10.53 35.59 -63.04
CA GLY A 630 -9.61 34.81 -62.22
C GLY A 630 -10.19 33.46 -61.82
N ASN A 631 -9.53 32.77 -60.91
CA ASN A 631 -10.00 31.51 -60.33
C ASN A 631 -9.84 31.54 -58.80
N VAL A 632 -10.96 31.53 -58.07
CA VAL A 632 -10.94 31.59 -56.60
C VAL A 632 -10.35 30.35 -55.92
N THR A 633 -10.10 29.26 -56.64
CA THR A 633 -9.48 28.05 -56.07
C THR A 633 -7.96 28.00 -56.19
N THR A 634 -7.39 28.77 -57.11
CA THR A 634 -5.94 28.76 -57.40
C THR A 634 -5.29 30.13 -57.23
N ASP A 635 -6.09 31.18 -57.29
CA ASP A 635 -5.65 32.56 -57.14
C ASP A 635 -5.95 33.04 -55.70
N TYR A 636 -5.41 34.20 -55.34
CA TYR A 636 -5.71 34.90 -54.09
C TYR A 636 -5.31 34.18 -52.78
N SER A 637 -4.42 33.18 -52.85
CA SER A 637 -3.92 32.44 -51.67
C SER A 637 -5.03 31.77 -50.85
N ASN A 638 -6.12 31.41 -51.51
CA ASN A 638 -7.18 30.64 -50.91
C ASN A 638 -6.75 29.18 -50.67
N THR A 639 -7.24 28.57 -49.60
CA THR A 639 -7.03 27.15 -49.29
C THR A 639 -8.35 26.51 -48.89
N PHE A 640 -8.51 25.23 -49.24
CA PHE A 640 -9.61 24.40 -48.77
C PHE A 640 -9.30 23.70 -47.45
N GLY A 641 -8.07 23.79 -46.94
CA GLY A 641 -7.62 22.97 -45.82
C GLY A 641 -6.94 21.68 -46.27
N ALA A 642 -6.75 20.76 -45.33
CA ALA A 642 -6.01 19.50 -45.48
C ALA A 642 -6.86 18.41 -46.16
N ASP A 643 -8.16 18.44 -45.95
CA ASP A 643 -9.16 17.54 -46.52
C ASP A 643 -9.45 17.83 -48.02
N GLY A 644 -9.20 19.06 -48.44
CA GLY A 644 -9.35 19.54 -49.81
C GLY A 644 -10.79 19.94 -50.19
N PRO A 645 -11.04 20.29 -51.46
CA PRO A 645 -12.33 20.83 -51.87
C PRO A 645 -13.48 19.82 -51.76
N ALA A 646 -14.69 20.33 -51.48
CA ALA A 646 -15.92 19.55 -51.54
C ALA A 646 -16.06 18.76 -52.85
N ALA A 647 -16.53 17.52 -52.76
CA ALA A 647 -16.73 16.67 -53.95
C ALA A 647 -17.80 17.22 -54.90
N ILE A 648 -18.76 17.99 -54.38
CA ILE A 648 -19.85 18.61 -55.13
C ILE A 648 -19.88 20.09 -54.76
N SER A 649 -19.81 20.96 -55.77
CA SER A 649 -19.90 22.43 -55.62
C SER A 649 -18.91 23.04 -54.61
N PRO A 650 -17.58 22.84 -54.78
CA PRO A 650 -16.58 23.43 -53.89
C PRO A 650 -16.53 24.96 -53.94
N VAL A 651 -17.14 25.56 -54.97
CA VAL A 651 -17.35 26.99 -55.07
C VAL A 651 -18.81 27.28 -55.33
N THR A 652 -19.41 28.09 -54.46
CA THR A 652 -20.75 28.64 -54.65
C THR A 652 -20.66 30.16 -54.83
N TRP A 653 -21.38 30.70 -55.81
CA TRP A 653 -21.39 32.13 -56.10
C TRP A 653 -22.59 32.82 -55.48
N GLY A 654 -22.34 33.97 -54.88
CA GLY A 654 -23.34 34.79 -54.20
C GLY A 654 -23.96 35.88 -55.07
N THR A 655 -24.52 36.89 -54.41
CA THR A 655 -25.27 37.95 -55.09
C THR A 655 -24.33 38.92 -55.82
N VAL A 656 -24.64 39.19 -57.10
CA VAL A 656 -23.93 40.21 -57.89
C VAL A 656 -24.57 41.57 -57.67
N THR A 657 -23.77 42.55 -57.27
CA THR A 657 -24.16 43.94 -57.09
C THR A 657 -23.34 44.82 -58.02
N ALA A 658 -24.00 45.71 -58.76
CA ALA A 658 -23.36 46.75 -59.55
C ALA A 658 -23.99 48.11 -59.21
N THR A 659 -23.18 49.13 -58.97
CA THR A 659 -23.68 50.46 -58.59
C THR A 659 -23.03 51.58 -59.39
N LEU A 660 -23.85 52.50 -59.89
CA LEU A 660 -23.44 53.72 -60.57
C LEU A 660 -23.92 54.93 -59.75
N GLY A 661 -23.00 55.75 -59.25
CA GLY A 661 -23.35 56.90 -58.40
C GLY A 661 -24.15 56.53 -57.15
N GLY A 662 -23.92 55.32 -56.60
CA GLY A 662 -24.63 54.78 -55.44
C GLY A 662 -25.99 54.13 -55.72
N ASN A 663 -26.47 54.15 -56.97
CA ASN A 663 -27.71 53.48 -57.36
C ASN A 663 -27.42 52.11 -57.97
N THR A 664 -28.22 51.10 -57.62
CA THR A 664 -28.11 49.76 -58.21
C THR A 664 -28.45 49.79 -59.70
N VAL A 665 -27.59 49.18 -60.51
CA VAL A 665 -27.77 48.99 -61.95
C VAL A 665 -27.70 47.50 -62.30
N ASN A 666 -28.27 47.11 -63.44
CA ASN A 666 -28.15 45.74 -63.92
C ASN A 666 -26.83 45.56 -64.70
N LEU A 667 -25.92 44.73 -64.17
CA LEU A 667 -24.62 44.48 -64.79
C LEU A 667 -24.74 43.91 -66.23
N GLY A 668 -25.82 43.18 -66.51
CA GLY A 668 -26.09 42.63 -67.85
C GLY A 668 -26.32 43.68 -68.92
N ASP A 669 -26.61 44.93 -68.55
CA ASP A 669 -26.76 46.04 -69.49
C ASP A 669 -25.41 46.51 -70.06
N TYR A 670 -24.30 46.15 -69.41
CA TYR A 670 -22.95 46.59 -69.78
C TYR A 670 -22.08 45.47 -70.35
N GLY A 671 -22.33 44.21 -69.98
CA GLY A 671 -21.48 43.10 -70.39
C GLY A 671 -22.06 41.74 -70.00
N THR A 672 -21.21 40.71 -69.95
CA THR A 672 -21.59 39.35 -69.55
C THR A 672 -20.65 38.85 -68.45
N LEU A 673 -21.22 38.50 -67.29
CA LEU A 673 -20.50 37.81 -66.20
C LEU A 673 -20.71 36.30 -66.35
N THR A 674 -19.62 35.54 -66.35
CA THR A 674 -19.62 34.07 -66.31
C THR A 674 -18.97 33.60 -65.02
N GLN A 675 -19.67 32.75 -64.27
CA GLN A 675 -19.23 32.17 -63.00
C GLN A 675 -19.37 30.65 -63.08
N ASN A 676 -18.28 29.91 -62.93
CA ASN A 676 -18.27 28.46 -63.05
C ASN A 676 -18.10 27.79 -61.67
N ALA A 677 -18.65 26.59 -61.52
CA ALA A 677 -18.56 25.82 -60.27
C ALA A 677 -17.12 25.36 -59.92
N ASN A 678 -16.18 25.42 -60.86
CA ASN A 678 -14.76 25.15 -60.62
C ASN A 678 -13.98 26.38 -60.08
N GLY A 679 -14.68 27.47 -59.74
CA GLY A 679 -14.09 28.71 -59.24
C GLY A 679 -13.60 29.69 -60.31
N THR A 680 -13.59 29.30 -61.59
CA THR A 680 -13.24 30.25 -62.66
C THR A 680 -14.37 31.24 -62.91
N TRP A 681 -14.02 32.51 -63.06
CA TRP A 681 -14.97 33.58 -63.35
C TRP A 681 -14.36 34.58 -64.33
N ASN A 682 -15.20 35.22 -65.13
CA ASN A 682 -14.82 36.38 -65.95
C ASN A 682 -16.00 37.29 -66.23
N PHE A 683 -15.72 38.58 -66.38
CA PHE A 683 -16.65 39.55 -66.93
C PHE A 683 -16.08 40.13 -68.22
N VAL A 684 -16.88 40.07 -69.30
CA VAL A 684 -16.55 40.67 -70.60
C VAL A 684 -17.42 41.91 -70.78
N LEU A 685 -16.79 43.08 -70.83
CA LEU A 685 -17.42 44.36 -71.14
C LEU A 685 -17.79 44.41 -72.62
N ASP A 686 -18.99 44.87 -72.93
CA ASP A 686 -19.49 45.05 -74.29
C ASP A 686 -19.71 46.54 -74.55
N SER A 687 -18.72 47.18 -75.16
CA SER A 687 -18.79 48.60 -75.54
C SER A 687 -19.79 48.86 -76.67
N SER A 688 -20.40 47.86 -77.30
CA SER A 688 -21.46 48.10 -78.29
C SER A 688 -22.83 48.33 -77.66
N LYS A 689 -22.99 48.06 -76.35
CA LYS A 689 -24.28 48.21 -75.67
C LYS A 689 -24.58 49.69 -75.42
N PRO A 690 -25.83 50.14 -75.66
CA PRO A 690 -26.21 51.53 -75.43
C PRO A 690 -26.02 52.03 -74.00
N ALA A 691 -26.13 51.15 -72.99
CA ALA A 691 -25.91 51.54 -71.60
C ALA A 691 -24.42 51.75 -71.29
N THR A 692 -23.53 50.98 -71.94
CA THR A 692 -22.08 51.21 -71.88
C THR A 692 -21.76 52.56 -72.50
N GLN A 693 -22.15 52.78 -73.77
CA GLN A 693 -21.95 54.03 -74.54
C GLN A 693 -22.60 55.28 -73.95
N ALA A 694 -23.37 55.14 -72.87
CA ALA A 694 -23.95 56.28 -72.17
C ALA A 694 -23.12 56.70 -70.93
N LEU A 695 -22.05 55.97 -70.61
CA LEU A 695 -21.20 56.23 -69.45
C LEU A 695 -20.22 57.38 -69.74
N ALA A 696 -20.60 58.59 -69.35
CA ALA A 696 -19.73 59.75 -69.48
C ALA A 696 -18.43 59.63 -68.66
N ASP A 697 -17.41 60.41 -69.05
CA ASP A 697 -16.15 60.49 -68.29
C ASP A 697 -16.40 60.81 -66.80
N GLY A 698 -15.75 60.05 -65.92
CA GLY A 698 -15.95 60.10 -64.47
C GLY A 698 -17.13 59.28 -63.94
N ASN A 699 -17.95 58.66 -64.81
CA ASN A 699 -18.86 57.60 -64.36
C ASN A 699 -18.08 56.32 -64.02
N THR A 700 -18.31 55.79 -62.83
CA THR A 700 -17.72 54.52 -62.40
C THR A 700 -18.82 53.59 -61.90
N ILE A 701 -18.86 52.39 -62.48
CA ILE A 701 -19.67 51.29 -61.96
C ILE A 701 -18.80 50.45 -61.05
N ASN A 702 -19.14 50.39 -59.77
CA ASN A 702 -18.51 49.47 -58.83
C ASN A 702 -19.27 48.15 -58.85
N VAL A 703 -18.59 47.07 -59.19
CA VAL A 703 -19.14 45.72 -59.23
C VAL A 703 -18.56 44.89 -58.10
N SER A 704 -19.42 44.18 -57.38
CA SER A 704 -19.01 43.24 -56.34
C SER A 704 -19.87 41.97 -56.39
N PHE A 705 -19.28 40.82 -56.12
CA PHE A 705 -20.01 39.58 -55.93
C PHE A 705 -19.29 38.65 -54.95
N ASP A 706 -20.07 37.92 -54.18
CA ASP A 706 -19.54 37.00 -53.17
C ASP A 706 -19.22 35.64 -53.77
N TYR A 707 -18.29 34.94 -53.14
CA TYR A 707 -18.01 33.54 -53.38
C TYR A 707 -17.78 32.84 -52.05
N THR A 708 -18.19 31.58 -51.98
CA THR A 708 -18.02 30.71 -50.82
C THR A 708 -17.19 29.50 -51.25
N LEU A 709 -16.10 29.26 -50.54
CA LEU A 709 -15.36 28.00 -50.63
C LEU A 709 -15.93 27.02 -49.63
N THR A 710 -16.11 25.77 -50.06
CA THR A 710 -16.55 24.68 -49.20
C THR A 710 -15.58 23.51 -49.35
N ASP A 711 -15.10 23.00 -48.22
CA ASP A 711 -14.20 21.86 -48.16
C ASP A 711 -14.95 20.52 -48.13
N LYS A 712 -14.24 19.43 -47.87
CA LYS A 712 -14.80 18.07 -47.90
C LYS A 712 -15.74 17.81 -46.74
N ASP A 713 -15.44 18.38 -45.58
CA ASP A 713 -16.21 18.21 -44.34
C ASP A 713 -17.37 19.21 -44.20
N SER A 714 -17.52 20.04 -45.24
CA SER A 714 -18.62 21.00 -45.45
C SER A 714 -18.49 22.28 -44.65
N ASP A 715 -17.30 22.57 -44.14
CA ASP A 715 -16.95 23.88 -43.63
C ASP A 715 -16.87 24.88 -44.78
N ALA A 716 -17.18 26.14 -44.47
CA ALA A 716 -17.36 27.16 -45.48
C ALA A 716 -16.79 28.52 -45.07
N ASP A 717 -16.10 29.17 -46.01
CA ASP A 717 -15.67 30.55 -45.85
C ASP A 717 -16.08 31.40 -47.07
N SER A 718 -16.65 32.58 -46.79
CA SER A 718 -17.21 33.48 -47.80
C SER A 718 -16.44 34.80 -47.87
N LYS A 719 -16.14 35.25 -49.09
CA LYS A 719 -15.45 36.52 -49.38
C LYS A 719 -15.97 37.16 -50.66
N THR A 720 -15.54 38.39 -50.93
CA THR A 720 -16.04 39.20 -52.03
C THR A 720 -14.96 39.48 -53.08
N ILE A 721 -15.37 39.46 -54.34
CA ILE A 721 -14.59 39.97 -55.49
C ILE A 721 -15.14 41.32 -55.91
N THR A 722 -14.26 42.28 -56.17
CA THR A 722 -14.62 43.60 -56.70
C THR A 722 -13.90 43.91 -58.01
N PHE A 723 -14.54 44.68 -58.87
CA PHE A 723 -13.89 45.37 -60.00
C PHE A 723 -14.69 46.61 -60.39
N THR A 724 -14.11 47.47 -61.23
CA THR A 724 -14.75 48.72 -61.68
C THR A 724 -14.89 48.79 -63.20
N ILE A 725 -15.93 49.48 -63.69
CA ILE A 725 -16.08 49.86 -65.11
C ILE A 725 -16.08 51.38 -65.17
N ASN A 726 -15.14 51.96 -65.89
CA ASN A 726 -15.02 53.40 -66.07
C ASN A 726 -15.59 53.81 -67.42
N GLY A 727 -16.44 54.83 -67.41
CA GLY A 727 -16.96 55.47 -68.61
C GLY A 727 -15.91 56.32 -69.31
N THR A 728 -16.12 56.59 -70.60
CA THR A 728 -15.28 57.49 -71.40
C THR A 728 -16.15 58.50 -72.12
N ASN A 729 -15.62 59.68 -72.40
CA ASN A 729 -16.36 60.66 -73.20
C ASN A 729 -16.30 60.28 -74.69
N ASP A 730 -17.45 59.96 -75.26
CA ASP A 730 -17.67 59.68 -76.67
C ASP A 730 -17.64 60.95 -77.54
N THR A 731 -17.45 60.77 -78.84
CA THR A 731 -17.45 61.91 -79.78
C THR A 731 -18.87 62.17 -80.30
N PRO A 732 -19.44 63.38 -80.11
CA PRO A 732 -20.76 63.70 -80.64
C PRO A 732 -20.77 63.73 -82.17
N THR A 733 -21.91 63.33 -82.74
CA THR A 733 -22.16 63.35 -84.19
C THR A 733 -23.28 64.34 -84.54
N ILE A 734 -23.15 65.02 -85.68
CA ILE A 734 -24.18 65.92 -86.23
C ILE A 734 -24.81 65.26 -87.46
N THR A 735 -26.14 65.24 -87.50
CA THR A 735 -27.00 64.67 -88.56
C THR A 735 -28.14 65.66 -88.90
N GLY A 736 -29.14 65.23 -89.67
CA GLY A 736 -30.29 66.04 -90.08
C GLY A 736 -30.13 66.63 -91.50
N ASP A 737 -30.84 67.73 -91.76
CA ASP A 737 -30.77 68.41 -93.05
C ASP A 737 -29.47 69.21 -93.15
N THR A 738 -28.40 68.58 -93.59
CA THR A 738 -27.08 69.22 -93.68
C THR A 738 -26.90 70.06 -94.96
N SER A 739 -27.90 70.10 -95.83
CA SER A 739 -27.89 70.87 -97.07
C SER A 739 -29.29 71.27 -97.51
N GLY A 740 -29.38 72.32 -98.32
CA GLY A 740 -30.59 72.71 -99.03
C GLY A 740 -30.26 73.64 -100.19
N ALA A 741 -31.19 73.79 -101.12
CA ALA A 741 -31.01 74.59 -102.32
C ALA A 741 -32.08 75.68 -102.39
N VAL A 742 -31.64 76.91 -102.68
CA VAL A 742 -32.50 78.01 -103.13
C VAL A 742 -32.17 78.33 -104.58
N VAL A 743 -33.19 78.70 -105.34
CA VAL A 743 -33.01 79.27 -106.68
C VAL A 743 -33.35 80.75 -106.58
N GLU A 744 -32.51 81.60 -107.16
CA GLU A 744 -32.70 83.04 -107.21
C GLU A 744 -34.11 83.39 -107.72
N ALA A 745 -34.81 84.29 -107.02
CA ALA A 745 -36.06 84.85 -107.50
C ALA A 745 -35.76 85.82 -108.65
N GLY A 746 -35.86 85.33 -109.88
CA GLY A 746 -35.57 86.11 -111.08
C GLY A 746 -36.64 87.16 -111.37
N ASN A 747 -36.26 88.44 -111.30
CA ASN A 747 -36.93 89.48 -112.08
C ASN A 747 -36.28 89.53 -113.47
N ALA A 748 -37.02 89.13 -114.51
CA ALA A 748 -36.71 89.48 -115.88
C ALA A 748 -37.87 90.31 -116.47
N ASP A 749 -37.57 91.55 -116.85
CA ASP A 749 -38.44 92.46 -117.61
C ASP A 749 -38.34 92.13 -119.12
N PRO A 750 -39.43 92.05 -119.93
CA PRO A 750 -40.84 92.29 -119.64
C PRO A 750 -41.77 91.08 -119.91
N GLY A 751 -42.59 90.72 -118.92
CA GLY A 751 -44.04 90.63 -119.16
C GLY A 751 -44.74 89.27 -119.30
N THR A 752 -44.21 88.12 -118.86
CA THR A 752 -45.03 86.89 -118.76
C THR A 752 -44.68 86.02 -117.54
N ILE A 753 -45.70 85.64 -116.76
CA ILE A 753 -45.57 84.67 -115.66
C ILE A 753 -45.23 83.29 -116.25
N VAL A 754 -44.10 82.73 -115.84
CA VAL A 754 -43.79 81.31 -116.07
C VAL A 754 -44.35 80.51 -114.88
N ALA A 755 -45.27 79.61 -115.15
CA ALA A 755 -45.73 78.60 -114.20
C ALA A 755 -44.80 77.38 -114.23
N GLY A 756 -44.43 76.87 -113.03
CA GLY A 756 -43.66 75.64 -112.79
C GLY A 756 -42.15 75.91 -112.65
N THR A 757 -41.46 75.52 -111.58
CA THR A 757 -41.53 74.22 -110.90
C THR A 757 -41.42 74.32 -109.36
N THR A 758 -42.41 73.74 -108.69
CA THR A 758 -42.39 73.00 -107.40
C THR A 758 -41.23 73.25 -106.41
N SER A 759 -41.47 74.09 -105.41
CA SER A 759 -40.96 73.85 -104.05
C SER A 759 -41.92 72.88 -103.35
N THR A 760 -41.40 71.91 -102.61
CA THR A 760 -42.13 70.74 -102.06
C THR A 760 -42.69 70.94 -100.63
N ASP A 761 -43.12 72.15 -100.24
CA ASP A 761 -43.76 72.41 -98.92
C ASP A 761 -45.00 73.35 -99.05
N PRO A 762 -46.13 73.15 -98.34
CA PRO A 762 -47.46 73.56 -98.76
C PRO A 762 -47.89 74.95 -98.26
N GLY A 763 -48.14 75.89 -99.17
CA GLY A 763 -48.92 77.10 -98.88
C GLY A 763 -48.53 78.32 -99.71
N ALA A 764 -49.42 78.73 -100.62
CA ALA A 764 -49.57 80.04 -101.28
C ALA A 764 -48.30 80.85 -101.68
N LEU A 765 -48.16 81.11 -102.99
CA LEU A 765 -47.13 81.95 -103.60
C LEU A 765 -47.27 83.43 -103.18
N THR A 766 -46.23 83.98 -102.53
CA THR A 766 -46.12 85.41 -102.20
C THR A 766 -44.81 85.96 -102.77
N ALA A 767 -44.79 87.19 -103.29
CA ALA A 767 -43.53 87.86 -103.65
C ALA A 767 -42.65 88.03 -102.40
N GLY A 768 -41.42 87.51 -102.42
CA GLY A 768 -40.53 87.52 -101.26
C GLY A 768 -39.15 86.91 -101.55
N THR A 769 -38.20 87.14 -100.63
CA THR A 769 -36.83 86.60 -100.67
C THR A 769 -36.88 85.06 -100.63
N PRO A 770 -36.21 84.33 -101.55
CA PRO A 770 -36.24 82.87 -101.56
C PRO A 770 -35.54 82.31 -100.33
N THR A 771 -36.26 81.52 -99.53
CA THR A 771 -35.70 80.92 -98.31
C THR A 771 -35.72 79.40 -98.39
N VAL A 772 -34.65 78.74 -97.96
CA VAL A 772 -34.64 77.30 -97.63
C VAL A 772 -34.29 77.13 -96.17
N SER A 773 -34.90 76.16 -95.52
CA SER A 773 -34.63 75.81 -94.14
C SER A 773 -34.45 74.32 -93.99
N GLY A 774 -33.68 73.93 -92.98
CA GLY A 774 -33.52 72.54 -92.56
C GLY A 774 -33.28 72.48 -91.06
N THR A 775 -33.27 71.29 -90.50
CA THR A 775 -32.99 71.09 -89.07
C THR A 775 -31.78 70.19 -88.87
N LEU A 776 -30.77 70.68 -88.14
CA LEU A 776 -29.66 69.86 -87.65
C LEU A 776 -30.07 69.12 -86.38
N THR A 777 -29.62 67.88 -86.27
CA THR A 777 -29.79 67.04 -85.08
C THR A 777 -28.41 66.61 -84.58
N ALA A 778 -28.18 66.67 -83.27
CA ALA A 778 -26.96 66.16 -82.66
C ALA A 778 -27.30 64.87 -81.92
N HIS A 779 -26.44 63.88 -82.04
CA HIS A 779 -26.48 62.67 -81.24
C HIS A 779 -25.12 62.49 -80.58
N ASP A 780 -25.14 62.52 -79.26
CA ASP A 780 -24.04 62.14 -78.40
C ASP A 780 -24.52 60.90 -77.63
N PRO A 781 -23.79 59.77 -77.68
CA PRO A 781 -24.08 58.60 -76.87
C PRO A 781 -24.04 58.91 -75.36
N ASP A 782 -23.18 59.83 -74.91
CA ASP A 782 -22.96 60.15 -73.50
C ASP A 782 -24.20 60.73 -72.81
N ALA A 783 -24.48 60.26 -71.60
CA ALA A 783 -25.55 60.81 -70.79
C ALA A 783 -25.27 62.25 -70.34
N GLY A 784 -26.26 63.13 -70.50
CA GLY A 784 -26.16 64.51 -70.03
C GLY A 784 -25.44 65.48 -70.99
N ALA A 785 -25.13 65.04 -72.21
CA ALA A 785 -24.61 65.90 -73.26
C ALA A 785 -25.54 67.08 -73.58
N THR A 786 -24.96 68.23 -73.87
CA THR A 786 -25.70 69.43 -74.28
C THR A 786 -25.30 69.84 -75.70
N ALA A 787 -26.28 69.96 -76.59
CA ALA A 787 -26.06 70.45 -77.94
C ALA A 787 -26.32 71.96 -78.01
N THR A 788 -25.34 72.70 -78.51
CA THR A 788 -25.50 74.13 -78.83
C THR A 788 -25.11 74.39 -80.27
N TRP A 789 -25.99 75.05 -81.01
CA TRP A 789 -25.74 75.36 -82.42
C TRP A 789 -25.21 76.78 -82.56
N SER A 790 -24.25 76.99 -83.46
CA SER A 790 -23.80 78.34 -83.81
C SER A 790 -23.32 78.36 -85.25
N GLY A 791 -23.56 79.48 -85.95
CA GLY A 791 -23.23 79.62 -87.36
C GLY A 791 -24.13 80.61 -88.05
N ASN A 792 -23.72 81.88 -88.09
CA ASN A 792 -24.37 82.92 -88.89
C ASN A 792 -23.35 83.50 -89.86
N ALA A 793 -23.66 83.49 -91.16
CA ALA A 793 -22.75 83.98 -92.18
C ALA A 793 -23.53 84.68 -93.29
N ALA A 794 -23.12 85.90 -93.66
CA ALA A 794 -23.63 86.59 -94.83
C ALA A 794 -22.65 86.37 -95.99
N GLY A 795 -23.12 85.71 -97.05
CA GLY A 795 -22.39 85.51 -98.30
C GLY A 795 -22.87 86.44 -99.40
N THR A 796 -22.21 86.37 -100.56
CA THR A 796 -22.55 87.17 -101.75
C THR A 796 -24.00 86.96 -102.22
N TYR A 797 -24.57 85.77 -102.00
CA TYR A 797 -25.86 85.35 -102.56
C TYR A 797 -26.98 85.18 -101.54
N GLY A 798 -26.73 85.47 -100.26
CA GLY A 798 -27.69 85.27 -99.19
C GLY A 798 -27.04 85.17 -97.81
N SER A 799 -27.87 85.09 -96.79
CA SER A 799 -27.48 84.98 -95.38
C SER A 799 -27.92 83.64 -94.81
N PHE A 800 -26.98 82.95 -94.17
CA PHE A 800 -27.21 81.74 -93.39
C PHE A 800 -27.34 82.12 -91.90
N ALA A 801 -28.32 81.56 -91.21
CA ALA A 801 -28.44 81.63 -89.77
C ALA A 801 -28.92 80.28 -89.22
N VAL A 802 -28.39 79.85 -88.07
CA VAL A 802 -28.89 78.69 -87.32
C VAL A 802 -29.42 79.13 -85.97
N ASN A 803 -30.58 78.59 -85.59
CA ASN A 803 -31.14 78.80 -84.27
C ASN A 803 -30.31 78.03 -83.24
N PRO A 804 -29.73 78.72 -82.23
CA PRO A 804 -28.78 78.11 -81.30
C PRO A 804 -29.39 77.02 -80.40
N THR A 805 -30.72 77.01 -80.26
CA THR A 805 -31.44 76.06 -79.39
C THR A 805 -32.13 74.96 -80.17
N THR A 806 -32.69 75.27 -81.34
CA THR A 806 -33.50 74.28 -82.09
C THR A 806 -32.73 73.57 -83.20
N GLY A 807 -31.54 74.05 -83.58
CA GLY A 807 -30.79 73.50 -84.72
C GLY A 807 -31.41 73.79 -86.08
N VAL A 808 -32.54 74.50 -86.12
CA VAL A 808 -33.18 74.94 -87.37
C VAL A 808 -32.31 76.02 -88.00
N TRP A 809 -31.85 75.76 -89.22
CA TRP A 809 -31.12 76.74 -90.01
C TRP A 809 -31.96 77.24 -91.16
N THR A 810 -31.68 78.48 -91.56
CA THR A 810 -32.33 79.14 -92.69
C THR A 810 -31.25 79.80 -93.55
N TYR A 811 -31.36 79.63 -94.86
CA TYR A 811 -30.63 80.43 -95.84
C TYR A 811 -31.63 81.28 -96.61
N THR A 812 -31.37 82.59 -96.67
CA THR A 812 -32.27 83.62 -97.23
C THR A 812 -31.51 84.56 -98.14
#